data_AF-A0A672J0E4-F1
#
_entry.id   AF-A0A672J0E4-F1
#
_cell.length_a   1.000
_cell.length_b   1.000
_cell.length_c   1.000
_cell.angle_alpha   90.00
_cell.angle_beta   90.00
_cell.angle_gamma   90.00
#
_symmetry.space_group_name_H-M   'P 1'
#
loop_
_entity.id
_entity.type
_entity.pdbx_description
1 polymer ?
#
loop_
_entity_poly.entity_id
_entity_poly.type
_entity_poly.pdbx_seq_one_letter_code
_entity_poly.pdbx_strand_id
1 'polypeptide(L)'
;MSSTVSGLSFTASVIVTDVRLFLHFPVHELTPADIKVVAAVGDSLTAGNGIASSQSNILDVLTQYRGLSWSVGGDGNLTTVTTLPNILKYFNPNLTGYSVRTGGATTPDAFFNQAVPGSKSRDVPSQVEALVQRMKADSRINFELDWKVITLFIGGNDMCDHCYNSLLHSVENYRKNVRDSLDYLHKEVPRALVNLVEVLYISPLREMHLETSLNCPTWLVNYMCPCVILPEADSKALQMVEELNRKYQETLHELVESGRYDTSPDFTVVIQPFFRDVVVPRLEDGRPDRSYFSADCFHLSQKAQTLMARSLWNNMLEPLGSKTAKHDFSATVGLKCPTKNCSVVSLVSICLVLLWFISAVHKLRPADIKVVAALGDYITSDGICFYDTQEVNFETDWKLVTVFIGGTDLCHYCLDQDNLSPSNYSHNLMLALDILYREVPRVLVNVVEVMEMEVLRPITRNTLACALLPRSVLLRFPVLVFTSLDMLKNEMLVSIKETLPILLNFYLFTFRHDQASSVRENSTLASVDFGRVLKYNWCFFIHKSLFLYSSISFSTHGKNVSRLKYPSLSLSLFSYRSSCPCVINPSENSPEFEEIKRINYKYQAEIQNLLSGDRYDGKEDFAVVLQPFLQNSIIPSVGVGEPDTTLFALDCFHMSQRAQEELAIALWNNMLEPVGQKQTYNNFTRDRSKISCPSETTPPPVLTPEILTLPNPELTTRDANCPETLPVWATVVVGVGSLLVGVFFTWLIMYCCCRSRKPKEQKGSGF
;
A
#
# COMPACT_ATOMS: atom_id res chain seq x y z
N MET A 1 -53.69 16.56 -49.67
CA MET A 1 -53.39 15.40 -50.56
C MET A 1 -51.95 15.57 -51.02
N SER A 2 -51.03 14.83 -50.41
CA SER A 2 -50.43 13.61 -51.00
C SER A 2 -49.46 13.97 -52.13
N SER A 3 -48.15 13.84 -51.86
CA SER A 3 -47.26 12.80 -52.41
C SER A 3 -46.52 13.30 -53.66
N THR A 4 -45.24 13.07 -53.93
CA THR A 4 -44.15 12.28 -53.36
C THR A 4 -42.97 12.62 -54.28
N VAL A 5 -41.77 12.83 -53.75
CA VAL A 5 -40.55 12.70 -54.56
C VAL A 5 -39.71 11.58 -53.96
N SER A 6 -39.50 10.60 -54.82
CA SER A 6 -38.74 9.38 -54.67
C SER A 6 -37.24 9.62 -54.54
N GLY A 7 -36.62 8.89 -53.61
CA GLY A 7 -35.45 8.05 -53.93
C GLY A 7 -34.07 8.70 -53.93
N LEU A 8 -33.35 8.56 -52.82
CA LEU A 8 -31.93 8.24 -52.81
C LEU A 8 -31.61 7.45 -51.53
N SER A 9 -31.31 6.16 -51.71
CA SER A 9 -30.87 5.25 -50.66
C SER A 9 -29.42 5.57 -50.30
N PHE A 10 -29.18 6.06 -49.08
CA PHE A 10 -27.87 6.01 -48.44
C PHE A 10 -27.92 4.93 -47.37
N THR A 11 -27.23 3.82 -47.60
CA THR A 11 -26.88 2.87 -46.55
C THR A 11 -25.90 3.57 -45.60
N ALA A 12 -26.38 3.99 -44.44
CA ALA A 12 -25.52 4.47 -43.36
C ALA A 12 -24.79 3.29 -42.74
N SER A 13 -23.53 3.11 -43.11
CA SER A 13 -22.57 2.36 -42.31
C SER A 13 -22.49 3.04 -40.94
N VAL A 14 -22.91 2.35 -39.88
CA VAL A 14 -22.72 2.80 -38.50
C VAL A 14 -21.22 2.83 -38.24
N ILE A 15 -20.62 4.02 -38.35
CA ILE A 15 -19.30 4.28 -37.79
C ILE A 15 -19.52 4.37 -36.27
N VAL A 16 -19.32 3.25 -35.58
CA VAL A 16 -19.03 3.28 -34.15
C VAL A 16 -17.63 3.84 -34.02
N THR A 17 -17.49 5.17 -33.97
CA THR A 17 -16.26 5.80 -33.51
C THR A 17 -16.11 5.49 -32.03
N ASP A 18 -15.26 4.51 -31.75
CA ASP A 18 -14.79 4.14 -30.43
C ASP A 18 -14.10 5.34 -29.78
N VAL A 19 -14.81 6.00 -28.85
CA VAL A 19 -14.36 7.22 -28.16
C VAL A 19 -13.09 6.95 -27.31
N ARG A 20 -12.71 5.70 -27.08
CA ARG A 20 -11.46 5.32 -26.37
C ARG A 20 -10.18 5.63 -27.14
N LEU A 21 -10.24 5.76 -28.47
CA LEU A 21 -9.05 6.03 -29.30
C LEU A 21 -8.43 7.42 -29.07
N PHE A 22 -9.15 8.34 -28.43
CA PHE A 22 -8.74 9.75 -28.28
C PHE A 22 -8.54 10.24 -26.83
N LEU A 23 -8.81 9.39 -25.83
CA LEU A 23 -8.65 9.75 -24.42
C LEU A 23 -7.43 9.03 -23.82
N HIS A 24 -6.61 9.76 -23.05
CA HIS A 24 -5.60 9.18 -22.20
C HIS A 24 -6.33 8.49 -21.02
N PHE A 25 -6.36 7.16 -21.03
CA PHE A 25 -6.90 6.37 -19.92
C PHE A 25 -5.75 5.67 -19.18
N PRO A 26 -5.90 5.41 -17.88
CA PRO A 26 -4.85 4.83 -17.05
C PRO A 26 -4.67 3.32 -17.27
N VAL A 27 -3.51 2.78 -16.89
CA VAL A 27 -3.10 1.37 -17.05
C VAL A 27 -4.07 0.40 -16.36
N HIS A 28 -4.74 0.86 -15.32
CA HIS A 28 -5.71 0.06 -14.58
C HIS A 28 -7.05 -0.12 -15.30
N GLU A 29 -7.33 0.68 -16.34
CA GLU A 29 -8.47 0.50 -17.26
C GLU A 29 -8.10 -0.32 -18.50
N LEU A 30 -6.84 -0.74 -18.62
CA LEU A 30 -6.32 -1.45 -19.78
C LEU A 30 -7.07 -2.77 -20.02
N THR A 31 -7.74 -2.86 -21.15
CA THR A 31 -8.40 -4.11 -21.58
C THR A 31 -7.52 -4.87 -22.58
N PRO A 32 -7.78 -6.18 -22.80
CA PRO A 32 -7.02 -6.95 -23.79
C PRO A 32 -7.07 -6.36 -25.21
N ALA A 33 -8.17 -5.68 -25.57
CA ALA A 33 -8.35 -5.09 -26.89
C ALA A 33 -7.47 -3.84 -27.10
N ASP A 34 -7.16 -3.13 -26.02
CA ASP A 34 -6.37 -1.89 -26.03
C ASP A 34 -4.87 -2.15 -26.26
N ILE A 35 -4.37 -3.34 -25.90
CA ILE A 35 -2.97 -3.73 -26.04
C ILE A 35 -2.61 -3.81 -27.53
N LYS A 36 -1.62 -3.04 -27.96
CA LYS A 36 -1.12 -3.00 -29.34
C LYS A 36 0.20 -3.74 -29.50
N VAL A 37 1.05 -3.72 -28.47
CA VAL A 37 2.41 -4.23 -28.53
C VAL A 37 2.66 -5.24 -27.43
N VAL A 38 3.27 -6.37 -27.77
CA VAL A 38 3.83 -7.33 -26.82
C VAL A 38 5.34 -7.41 -26.95
N ALA A 39 6.05 -7.55 -25.84
CA ALA A 39 7.49 -7.69 -25.82
C ALA A 39 7.93 -8.61 -24.68
N ALA A 40 9.16 -9.12 -24.74
CA ALA A 40 9.72 -9.88 -23.62
C ALA A 40 11.24 -9.80 -23.54
N VAL A 41 11.74 -9.91 -22.31
CA VAL A 41 13.15 -10.08 -21.96
C VAL A 41 13.29 -11.27 -21.02
N GLY A 42 14.45 -11.93 -21.02
CA GLY A 42 14.66 -13.12 -20.20
C GLY A 42 15.76 -14.04 -20.72
N ASP A 43 15.60 -15.32 -20.44
CA ASP A 43 16.57 -16.38 -20.78
C ASP A 43 16.09 -17.32 -21.89
N SER A 44 16.58 -18.56 -21.88
CA SER A 44 16.28 -19.59 -22.87
C SER A 44 14.82 -20.05 -22.87
N LEU A 45 14.10 -19.98 -21.75
CA LEU A 45 12.67 -20.32 -21.72
C LEU A 45 11.84 -19.27 -22.46
N THR A 46 12.19 -17.99 -22.31
CA THR A 46 11.55 -16.87 -23.03
C THR A 46 11.99 -16.81 -24.50
N ALA A 47 13.23 -17.21 -24.82
CA ALA A 47 13.71 -17.35 -26.20
C ALA A 47 13.13 -18.59 -26.94
N GLY A 48 12.54 -19.53 -26.20
CA GLY A 48 11.89 -20.71 -26.75
C GLY A 48 12.85 -21.82 -27.18
N ASN A 49 13.94 -22.02 -26.43
CA ASN A 49 14.89 -23.10 -26.70
C ASN A 49 14.23 -24.48 -26.69
N GLY A 50 14.40 -25.23 -27.77
CA GLY A 50 14.01 -26.64 -27.86
C GLY A 50 12.52 -26.93 -27.73
N ILE A 51 11.62 -25.94 -27.83
CA ILE A 51 10.16 -26.11 -27.62
C ILE A 51 9.58 -27.23 -28.50
N ALA A 52 10.00 -27.28 -29.77
CA ALA A 52 9.55 -28.26 -30.74
C ALA A 52 10.58 -29.38 -31.00
N SER A 53 11.62 -29.46 -30.16
CA SER A 53 12.62 -30.53 -30.30
C SER A 53 12.00 -31.89 -29.97
N SER A 54 12.27 -32.87 -30.84
CA SER A 54 11.96 -34.27 -30.54
C SER A 54 12.80 -34.75 -29.35
N GLN A 55 12.25 -35.60 -28.49
CA GLN A 55 12.94 -36.07 -27.27
C GLN A 55 14.31 -36.74 -27.51
N SER A 56 14.58 -37.23 -28.72
CA SER A 56 15.86 -37.84 -29.11
C SER A 56 16.87 -36.87 -29.73
N ASN A 57 16.48 -35.63 -30.05
CA ASN A 57 17.32 -34.67 -30.75
C ASN A 57 17.86 -33.60 -29.79
N ILE A 58 18.88 -33.99 -29.03
CA ILE A 58 19.52 -33.12 -28.05
C ILE A 58 20.12 -31.84 -28.67
N LEU A 59 20.59 -31.91 -29.93
CA LEU A 59 21.21 -30.75 -30.59
C LEU A 59 20.19 -29.66 -30.93
N ASP A 60 18.94 -30.04 -31.20
CA ASP A 60 17.87 -29.09 -31.52
C ASP A 60 17.37 -28.28 -30.32
N VAL A 61 17.82 -28.61 -29.10
CA VAL A 61 17.61 -27.75 -27.92
C VAL A 61 18.28 -26.37 -28.08
N LEU A 62 19.34 -26.29 -28.88
CA LEU A 62 20.01 -25.02 -29.20
C LEU A 62 19.17 -24.13 -30.12
N THR A 63 18.17 -24.70 -30.80
CA THR A 63 17.25 -23.96 -31.67
C THR A 63 16.28 -23.15 -30.81
N GLN A 64 16.24 -21.84 -31.06
CA GLN A 64 15.35 -20.88 -30.39
C GLN A 64 14.05 -20.76 -31.18
N TYR A 65 13.03 -21.52 -30.80
CA TYR A 65 11.67 -21.51 -31.38
C TYR A 65 10.87 -20.31 -30.84
N ARG A 66 11.33 -19.10 -31.16
CA ARG A 66 10.76 -17.84 -30.66
C ARG A 66 9.28 -17.68 -30.96
N GLY A 67 8.83 -18.16 -32.12
CA GLY A 67 7.42 -18.16 -32.52
C GLY A 67 6.50 -18.98 -31.61
N LEU A 68 7.06 -19.94 -30.86
CA LEU A 68 6.32 -20.83 -29.94
C LEU A 68 6.48 -20.44 -28.46
N SER A 69 7.24 -19.39 -28.15
CA SER A 69 7.48 -18.95 -26.77
C SER A 69 6.19 -18.54 -26.07
N TRP A 70 5.96 -19.07 -24.86
CA TRP A 70 4.74 -18.85 -24.06
C TRP A 70 4.35 -17.36 -23.88
N SER A 71 5.33 -16.47 -23.69
CA SER A 71 5.09 -15.08 -23.31
C SER A 71 5.04 -14.10 -24.49
N VAL A 72 5.65 -14.44 -25.65
CA VAL A 72 5.80 -13.48 -26.77
C VAL A 72 5.83 -14.13 -28.17
N GLY A 73 5.64 -15.44 -28.29
CA GLY A 73 5.55 -16.13 -29.58
C GLY A 73 4.20 -15.92 -30.29
N GLY A 74 4.22 -15.76 -31.62
CA GLY A 74 3.03 -15.50 -32.41
C GLY A 74 2.77 -16.47 -33.57
N ASP A 75 3.48 -17.60 -33.65
CA ASP A 75 3.25 -18.61 -34.69
C ASP A 75 1.86 -19.25 -34.54
N GLY A 76 1.22 -19.53 -35.67
CA GLY A 76 -0.12 -20.11 -35.70
C GLY A 76 -1.19 -19.18 -35.09
N ASN A 77 -2.18 -19.79 -34.43
CA ASN A 77 -3.26 -19.10 -33.73
C ASN A 77 -3.59 -19.82 -32.41
N LEU A 78 -4.53 -19.27 -31.63
CA LEU A 78 -4.90 -19.81 -30.31
C LEU A 78 -5.30 -21.30 -30.33
N THR A 79 -5.91 -21.78 -31.42
CA THR A 79 -6.36 -23.18 -31.53
C THR A 79 -5.21 -24.17 -31.74
N THR A 80 -4.10 -23.72 -32.32
CA THR A 80 -2.95 -24.58 -32.65
C THR A 80 -1.75 -24.36 -31.74
N VAL A 81 -1.53 -23.12 -31.30
CA VAL A 81 -0.38 -22.69 -30.51
C VAL A 81 -0.89 -21.71 -29.46
N THR A 82 -0.89 -22.10 -28.19
CA THR A 82 -1.32 -21.21 -27.10
C THR A 82 -0.12 -20.45 -26.54
N THR A 83 -0.10 -19.14 -26.79
CA THR A 83 0.87 -18.17 -26.26
C THR A 83 0.12 -16.91 -25.85
N LEU A 84 0.72 -16.05 -25.02
CA LEU A 84 0.10 -14.78 -24.65
C LEU A 84 -0.31 -13.94 -25.88
N PRO A 85 0.53 -13.76 -26.92
CA PRO A 85 0.12 -13.03 -28.13
C PRO A 85 -1.02 -13.71 -28.89
N ASN A 86 -1.05 -15.05 -28.97
CA ASN A 86 -2.15 -15.75 -29.65
C ASN A 86 -3.48 -15.64 -28.90
N ILE A 87 -3.44 -15.51 -27.57
CA ILE A 87 -4.63 -15.17 -26.76
C ILE A 87 -5.05 -13.72 -27.03
N LEU A 88 -4.12 -12.77 -26.97
CA LEU A 88 -4.40 -11.35 -27.18
C LEU A 88 -4.91 -11.03 -28.60
N LYS A 89 -4.42 -11.74 -29.63
CA LYS A 89 -4.90 -11.62 -31.02
C LYS A 89 -6.39 -11.92 -31.19
N TYR A 90 -7.00 -12.65 -30.25
CA TYR A 90 -8.44 -12.85 -30.24
C TYR A 90 -9.20 -11.54 -29.98
N PHE A 91 -8.64 -10.66 -29.14
CA PHE A 91 -9.25 -9.37 -28.78
C PHE A 91 -8.76 -8.23 -29.67
N ASN A 92 -7.50 -8.27 -30.09
CA ASN A 92 -6.90 -7.28 -30.98
C ASN A 92 -6.15 -7.97 -32.14
N PRO A 93 -6.79 -8.16 -33.31
CA PRO A 93 -6.14 -8.78 -34.47
C PRO A 93 -4.93 -8.01 -35.00
N ASN A 94 -4.83 -6.71 -34.68
CA ASN A 94 -3.73 -5.82 -35.10
C ASN A 94 -2.56 -5.80 -34.10
N LEU A 95 -2.53 -6.73 -33.14
CA LEU A 95 -1.40 -6.87 -32.22
C LEU A 95 -0.08 -7.02 -33.00
N THR A 96 0.97 -6.37 -32.51
CA THR A 96 2.33 -6.47 -33.04
C THR A 96 3.33 -6.68 -31.90
N GLY A 97 4.62 -6.84 -32.19
CA GLY A 97 5.64 -7.06 -31.15
C GLY A 97 6.10 -8.50 -30.99
N TYR A 98 5.23 -9.46 -31.32
CA TYR A 98 5.49 -10.88 -31.10
C TYR A 98 6.56 -11.44 -32.04
N SER A 99 7.31 -12.42 -31.54
CA SER A 99 8.28 -13.16 -32.34
C SER A 99 7.62 -14.28 -33.16
N VAL A 100 8.24 -14.66 -34.26
CA VAL A 100 7.79 -15.72 -35.16
C VAL A 100 8.93 -16.67 -35.48
N ARG A 101 8.63 -17.89 -35.95
CA ARG A 101 9.62 -18.88 -36.43
C ARG A 101 10.76 -19.11 -35.43
N THR A 102 11.96 -19.39 -35.96
CA THR A 102 13.18 -19.62 -35.19
C THR A 102 14.19 -18.50 -35.42
N GLY A 103 15.02 -18.19 -34.42
CA GLY A 103 16.08 -17.19 -34.58
C GLY A 103 16.68 -16.69 -33.27
N GLY A 104 17.81 -15.99 -33.35
CA GLY A 104 18.43 -15.30 -32.20
C GLY A 104 17.80 -13.93 -31.93
N ALA A 105 18.09 -13.31 -30.78
CA ALA A 105 17.51 -12.02 -30.35
C ALA A 105 17.75 -10.86 -31.33
N THR A 106 18.78 -10.98 -32.18
CA THR A 106 19.14 -9.98 -33.20
C THR A 106 18.44 -10.21 -34.55
N THR A 107 17.84 -11.38 -34.76
CA THR A 107 17.17 -11.72 -36.02
C THR A 107 15.87 -10.92 -36.20
N PRO A 108 15.43 -10.64 -37.43
CA PRO A 108 14.16 -9.95 -37.67
C PRO A 108 12.95 -10.67 -37.06
N ASP A 109 13.00 -12.01 -37.07
CA ASP A 109 11.97 -12.90 -36.53
C ASP A 109 11.81 -12.82 -35.01
N ALA A 110 12.83 -12.33 -34.28
CA ALA A 110 12.75 -12.11 -32.85
C ALA A 110 11.89 -10.89 -32.47
N PHE A 111 11.72 -9.93 -33.37
CA PHE A 111 10.93 -8.71 -33.13
C PHE A 111 11.29 -8.04 -31.78
N PHE A 112 10.39 -8.04 -30.79
CA PHE A 112 10.60 -7.49 -29.45
C PHE A 112 10.83 -8.56 -28.37
N ASN A 113 11.06 -9.81 -28.76
CA ASN A 113 11.62 -10.82 -27.89
C ASN A 113 13.14 -10.63 -27.84
N GLN A 114 13.65 -9.97 -26.80
CA GLN A 114 15.08 -9.74 -26.56
C GLN A 114 15.70 -10.73 -25.57
N ALA A 115 15.00 -11.80 -25.23
CA ALA A 115 15.54 -12.86 -24.38
C ALA A 115 16.74 -13.58 -25.03
N VAL A 116 17.75 -13.91 -24.23
CA VAL A 116 19.00 -14.53 -24.68
C VAL A 116 19.27 -15.81 -23.88
N PRO A 117 19.52 -16.95 -24.54
CA PRO A 117 19.79 -18.21 -23.83
C PRO A 117 21.02 -18.11 -22.92
N GLY A 118 20.91 -18.66 -21.71
CA GLY A 118 21.98 -18.62 -20.70
C GLY A 118 22.13 -17.28 -19.96
N SER A 119 21.31 -16.28 -20.28
CA SER A 119 21.32 -15.00 -19.57
C SER A 119 20.94 -15.14 -18.11
N LYS A 120 21.54 -14.27 -17.31
CA LYS A 120 21.31 -14.11 -15.87
C LYS A 120 20.73 -12.73 -15.59
N SER A 121 20.34 -12.48 -14.34
CA SER A 121 19.80 -11.19 -13.90
C SER A 121 20.66 -10.00 -14.34
N ARG A 122 21.99 -10.10 -14.23
CA ARG A 122 22.94 -9.05 -14.62
C ARG A 122 22.90 -8.64 -16.10
N ASP A 123 22.38 -9.52 -16.96
CA ASP A 123 22.34 -9.29 -18.41
C ASP A 123 21.03 -8.60 -18.83
N VAL A 124 19.99 -8.63 -17.99
CA VAL A 124 18.66 -8.06 -18.28
C VAL A 124 18.68 -6.56 -18.57
N PRO A 125 19.46 -5.71 -17.87
CA PRO A 125 19.52 -4.29 -18.19
C PRO A 125 19.85 -4.04 -19.67
N SER A 126 20.83 -4.77 -20.21
CA SER A 126 21.21 -4.64 -21.63
C SER A 126 20.13 -5.12 -22.59
N GLN A 127 19.37 -6.17 -22.23
CA GLN A 127 18.23 -6.64 -23.03
C GLN A 127 17.11 -5.60 -23.05
N VAL A 128 16.85 -4.96 -21.92
CA VAL A 128 15.84 -3.89 -21.79
C VAL A 128 16.23 -2.66 -22.61
N GLU A 129 17.48 -2.21 -22.55
CA GLU A 129 17.96 -1.11 -23.38
C GLU A 129 17.80 -1.41 -24.87
N ALA A 130 18.18 -2.61 -25.31
CA ALA A 130 18.02 -3.04 -26.69
C ALA A 130 16.54 -3.12 -27.11
N LEU A 131 15.66 -3.59 -26.22
CA LEU A 131 14.22 -3.63 -26.43
C LEU A 131 13.65 -2.22 -26.64
N VAL A 132 13.98 -1.27 -25.76
CA VAL A 132 13.50 0.11 -25.85
C VAL A 132 13.99 0.79 -27.13
N GLN A 133 15.26 0.61 -27.49
CA GLN A 133 15.81 1.14 -28.75
C GLN A 133 15.06 0.58 -29.97
N ARG A 134 14.77 -0.73 -29.99
CA ARG A 134 14.00 -1.36 -31.06
C ARG A 134 12.58 -0.83 -31.14
N MET A 135 11.90 -0.66 -30.01
CA MET A 135 10.56 -0.09 -29.97
C MET A 135 10.56 1.36 -30.51
N LYS A 136 11.50 2.21 -30.09
CA LYS A 136 11.62 3.60 -30.58
C LYS A 136 11.93 3.67 -32.08
N ALA A 137 12.62 2.68 -32.65
CA ALA A 137 12.99 2.64 -34.06
C ALA A 137 11.92 2.01 -34.98
N ASP A 138 10.90 1.33 -34.43
CA ASP A 138 9.92 0.60 -35.22
C ASP A 138 8.75 1.50 -35.65
N SER A 139 8.73 1.86 -36.93
CA SER A 139 7.68 2.69 -37.52
C SER A 139 6.25 2.11 -37.47
N ARG A 140 6.09 0.82 -37.13
CA ARG A 140 4.78 0.16 -37.03
C ARG A 140 4.07 0.45 -35.70
N ILE A 141 4.79 0.96 -34.71
CA ILE A 141 4.24 1.29 -33.40
C ILE A 141 4.33 2.79 -33.16
N ASN A 142 3.33 3.35 -32.50
CA ASN A 142 3.42 4.64 -31.88
C ASN A 142 4.01 4.47 -30.48
N PHE A 143 5.32 4.66 -30.34
CA PHE A 143 6.03 4.46 -29.08
C PHE A 143 5.41 5.22 -27.90
N GLU A 144 4.84 6.41 -28.13
CA GLU A 144 4.23 7.23 -27.07
C GLU A 144 2.80 6.81 -26.72
N LEU A 145 2.00 6.41 -27.72
CA LEU A 145 0.55 6.25 -27.55
C LEU A 145 0.06 4.80 -27.46
N ASP A 146 0.80 3.85 -28.03
CA ASP A 146 0.39 2.44 -28.07
C ASP A 146 0.62 1.76 -26.73
N TRP A 147 -0.37 1.02 -26.23
CA TRP A 147 -0.22 0.21 -25.02
C TRP A 147 0.68 -1.00 -25.25
N LYS A 148 1.65 -1.18 -24.36
CA LYS A 148 2.66 -2.24 -24.40
C LYS A 148 2.49 -3.18 -23.22
N VAL A 149 2.53 -4.48 -23.47
CA VAL A 149 2.73 -5.49 -22.43
C VAL A 149 4.13 -6.07 -22.56
N ILE A 150 4.94 -5.93 -21.52
CA ILE A 150 6.33 -6.38 -21.49
C ILE A 150 6.46 -7.50 -20.45
N THR A 151 6.88 -8.69 -20.86
CA THR A 151 7.10 -9.81 -19.93
C THR A 151 8.58 -9.94 -19.58
N LEU A 152 8.92 -9.87 -18.29
CA LEU A 152 10.27 -10.08 -17.75
C LEU A 152 10.26 -11.38 -16.95
N PHE A 153 11.09 -12.34 -17.36
CA PHE A 153 11.28 -13.61 -16.65
C PHE A 153 12.76 -14.01 -16.66
N ILE A 154 13.38 -14.09 -15.48
CA ILE A 154 14.80 -14.36 -15.30
C ILE A 154 15.08 -15.01 -13.94
N GLY A 155 16.27 -15.59 -13.78
CA GLY A 155 16.79 -16.03 -12.47
C GLY A 155 17.16 -17.52 -12.40
N GLY A 156 16.66 -18.34 -13.34
CA GLY A 156 16.99 -19.76 -13.42
C GLY A 156 18.51 -20.00 -13.49
N ASN A 157 19.17 -19.32 -14.43
CA ASN A 157 20.62 -19.42 -14.62
C ASN A 157 21.44 -18.85 -13.46
N ASP A 158 20.93 -17.85 -12.73
CA ASP A 158 21.60 -17.32 -11.53
C ASP A 158 21.66 -18.40 -10.43
N MET A 159 20.59 -19.16 -10.24
CA MET A 159 20.54 -20.25 -9.27
C MET A 159 21.39 -21.45 -9.71
N CYS A 160 21.35 -21.77 -11.00
CA CYS A 160 22.16 -22.83 -11.60
C CYS A 160 23.67 -22.63 -11.39
N ASP A 161 24.13 -21.38 -11.25
CA ASP A 161 25.54 -21.01 -11.07
C ASP A 161 25.87 -20.47 -9.67
N HIS A 162 24.90 -20.39 -8.76
CA HIS A 162 25.09 -19.74 -7.45
C HIS A 162 26.23 -20.35 -6.63
N CYS A 163 26.38 -21.68 -6.67
CA CYS A 163 27.44 -22.40 -5.96
C CYS A 163 28.85 -22.12 -6.50
N TYR A 164 28.99 -21.60 -7.72
CA TYR A 164 30.28 -21.14 -8.24
C TYR A 164 30.63 -19.72 -7.82
N ASN A 165 29.63 -18.85 -7.68
CA ASN A 165 29.83 -17.47 -7.25
C ASN A 165 28.60 -16.90 -6.52
N SER A 166 28.52 -17.19 -5.22
CA SER A 166 27.38 -16.79 -4.38
C SER A 166 27.27 -15.27 -4.18
N LEU A 167 28.37 -14.53 -4.31
CA LEU A 167 28.37 -13.07 -4.25
C LEU A 167 27.74 -12.47 -5.51
N LEU A 168 28.13 -12.95 -6.69
CA LEU A 168 27.59 -12.48 -7.96
C LEU A 168 26.10 -12.81 -8.09
N HIS A 169 25.69 -14.01 -7.69
CA HIS A 169 24.31 -14.49 -7.71
C HIS A 169 23.64 -14.34 -6.33
N SER A 170 23.98 -13.29 -5.59
CA SER A 170 23.34 -12.98 -4.31
C SER A 170 21.94 -12.40 -4.53
N VAL A 171 21.10 -12.46 -3.49
CA VAL A 171 19.75 -11.85 -3.47
C VAL A 171 19.82 -10.35 -3.76
N GLU A 172 20.82 -9.67 -3.20
CA GLU A 172 21.01 -8.22 -3.39
C GLU A 172 21.34 -7.89 -4.85
N ASN A 173 22.28 -8.61 -5.48
CA ASN A 173 22.60 -8.37 -6.88
C ASN A 173 21.44 -8.75 -7.80
N TYR A 174 20.74 -9.85 -7.52
CA TYR A 174 19.54 -10.23 -8.26
C TYR A 174 18.48 -9.12 -8.20
N ARG A 175 18.11 -8.67 -6.99
CA ARG A 175 17.16 -7.57 -6.77
C ARG A 175 17.61 -6.30 -7.48
N LYS A 176 18.89 -5.93 -7.33
CA LYS A 176 19.47 -4.74 -7.96
C LYS A 176 19.35 -4.80 -9.47
N ASN A 177 19.71 -5.91 -10.11
CA ASN A 177 19.71 -6.03 -11.56
C ASN A 177 18.27 -5.94 -12.13
N VAL A 178 17.31 -6.59 -11.47
CA VAL A 178 15.90 -6.49 -11.86
C VAL A 178 15.36 -5.08 -11.63
N ARG A 179 15.64 -4.46 -10.47
CA ARG A 179 15.28 -3.06 -10.18
C ARG A 179 15.83 -2.11 -11.22
N ASP A 180 17.12 -2.17 -11.54
CA ASP A 180 17.75 -1.26 -12.49
C ASP A 180 17.11 -1.40 -13.89
N SER A 181 16.68 -2.62 -14.26
CA SER A 181 15.94 -2.88 -15.50
C SER A 181 14.53 -2.27 -15.50
N LEU A 182 13.79 -2.42 -14.39
CA LEU A 182 12.45 -1.87 -14.24
C LEU A 182 12.46 -0.34 -14.11
N ASP A 183 13.44 0.23 -13.42
CA ASP A 183 13.67 1.67 -13.31
C ASP A 183 13.88 2.30 -14.69
N TYR A 184 14.65 1.62 -15.55
CA TYR A 184 14.85 2.06 -16.93
C TYR A 184 13.55 2.01 -17.74
N LEU A 185 12.78 0.92 -17.65
CA LEU A 185 11.47 0.81 -18.32
C LEU A 185 10.50 1.90 -17.85
N HIS A 186 10.39 2.10 -16.53
CA HIS A 186 9.52 3.12 -15.93
C HIS A 186 9.90 4.53 -16.37
N LYS A 187 11.20 4.79 -16.56
CA LYS A 187 11.69 6.08 -17.05
C LYS A 187 11.46 6.28 -18.55
N GLU A 188 11.65 5.24 -19.37
CA GLU A 188 11.80 5.40 -20.82
C GLU A 188 10.58 4.96 -21.64
N VAL A 189 9.68 4.15 -21.07
CA VAL A 189 8.58 3.52 -21.81
C VAL A 189 7.23 4.00 -21.29
N PRO A 190 6.53 4.89 -22.01
CA PRO A 190 5.18 5.29 -21.66
C PRO A 190 4.17 4.18 -22.01
N ARG A 191 3.01 4.20 -21.35
CA ARG A 191 1.89 3.28 -21.62
C ARG A 191 2.31 1.81 -21.62
N ALA A 192 2.81 1.34 -20.48
CA ALA A 192 3.29 -0.03 -20.34
C ALA A 192 2.76 -0.74 -19.09
N LEU A 193 2.31 -1.98 -19.30
CA LEU A 193 2.10 -2.96 -18.25
C LEU A 193 3.27 -3.95 -18.28
N VAL A 194 4.08 -3.99 -17.24
CA VAL A 194 5.18 -4.94 -17.13
C VAL A 194 4.74 -6.16 -16.31
N ASN A 195 4.69 -7.32 -16.94
CA ASN A 195 4.53 -8.60 -16.26
C ASN A 195 5.90 -9.04 -15.72
N LEU A 196 6.13 -8.87 -14.42
CA LEU A 196 7.31 -9.42 -13.75
C LEU A 196 6.98 -10.82 -13.22
N VAL A 197 7.46 -11.84 -13.90
CA VAL A 197 7.15 -13.23 -13.56
C VAL A 197 8.17 -13.72 -12.53
N GLU A 198 7.69 -14.28 -11.42
CA GLU A 198 8.57 -14.85 -10.41
C GLU A 198 9.45 -15.95 -10.99
N VAL A 199 10.69 -16.02 -10.52
CA VAL A 199 11.58 -17.14 -10.84
C VAL A 199 10.93 -18.44 -10.36
N LEU A 200 10.99 -19.47 -11.20
CA LEU A 200 10.34 -20.74 -10.90
C LEU A 200 11.01 -21.47 -9.74
N TYR A 201 10.22 -22.10 -8.87
CA TYR A 201 10.75 -22.98 -7.84
C TYR A 201 11.40 -24.21 -8.50
N ILE A 202 12.74 -24.22 -8.52
CA ILE A 202 13.52 -25.06 -9.43
C ILE A 202 13.84 -26.44 -8.87
N SER A 203 13.73 -26.66 -7.55
CA SER A 203 14.06 -27.95 -6.90
C SER A 203 13.32 -29.16 -7.49
N PRO A 204 12.02 -29.09 -7.84
CA PRO A 204 11.29 -30.22 -8.42
C PRO A 204 11.86 -30.72 -9.76
N LEU A 205 12.63 -29.91 -10.49
CA LEU A 205 13.35 -30.35 -11.70
C LEU A 205 14.24 -31.58 -11.45
N ARG A 206 14.79 -31.72 -10.23
CA ARG A 206 15.67 -32.84 -9.86
C ARG A 206 15.00 -34.20 -10.07
N GLU A 207 13.68 -34.29 -9.93
CA GLU A 207 12.94 -35.52 -10.12
C GLU A 207 13.15 -36.13 -11.51
N MET A 208 13.26 -35.29 -12.56
CA MET A 208 13.54 -35.73 -13.93
C MET A 208 14.90 -36.41 -14.07
N HIS A 209 15.87 -36.02 -13.24
CA HIS A 209 17.26 -36.47 -13.31
C HIS A 209 17.60 -37.58 -12.31
N LEU A 210 16.78 -37.74 -11.28
CA LEU A 210 16.85 -38.87 -10.33
C LEU A 210 16.15 -40.12 -10.89
N GLU A 211 15.14 -39.96 -11.74
CA GLU A 211 14.44 -41.08 -12.37
C GLU A 211 15.21 -41.61 -13.61
N THR A 212 16.06 -42.62 -13.37
CA THR A 212 16.94 -43.20 -14.41
C THR A 212 16.19 -43.76 -15.62
N SER A 213 14.95 -44.24 -15.45
CA SER A 213 14.17 -44.82 -16.55
C SER A 213 13.76 -43.82 -17.63
N LEU A 214 13.82 -42.52 -17.34
CA LEU A 214 13.49 -41.47 -18.31
C LEU A 214 14.59 -41.22 -19.34
N ASN A 215 15.80 -41.77 -19.16
CA ASN A 215 16.96 -41.54 -20.04
C ASN A 215 17.22 -40.05 -20.30
N CYS A 216 17.05 -39.21 -19.28
CA CYS A 216 17.40 -37.81 -19.35
C CYS A 216 18.93 -37.65 -19.46
N PRO A 217 19.45 -36.71 -20.26
CA PRO A 217 20.88 -36.46 -20.39
C PRO A 217 21.41 -35.72 -19.16
N THR A 218 21.37 -36.36 -17.99
CA THR A 218 21.76 -35.77 -16.71
C THR A 218 23.20 -35.26 -16.71
N TRP A 219 24.10 -35.86 -17.49
CA TRP A 219 25.46 -35.36 -17.67
C TRP A 219 25.50 -33.93 -18.24
N LEU A 220 24.57 -33.58 -19.13
CA LEU A 220 24.47 -32.25 -19.73
C LEU A 220 23.88 -31.25 -18.73
N VAL A 221 22.80 -31.63 -18.04
CA VAL A 221 22.16 -30.72 -17.06
C VAL A 221 23.03 -30.56 -15.81
N ASN A 222 23.84 -31.54 -15.45
CA ASN A 222 24.89 -31.39 -14.44
C ASN A 222 25.91 -30.31 -14.82
N TYR A 223 26.18 -30.12 -16.11
CA TYR A 223 27.05 -29.04 -16.58
C TYR A 223 26.33 -27.68 -16.61
N MET A 224 25.06 -27.65 -17.03
CA MET A 224 24.29 -26.41 -17.17
C MET A 224 23.73 -25.87 -15.84
N CYS A 225 23.33 -26.75 -14.92
CA CYS A 225 22.69 -26.41 -13.66
C CYS A 225 23.19 -27.26 -12.48
N PRO A 226 24.51 -27.30 -12.24
CA PRO A 226 25.12 -28.16 -11.23
C PRO A 226 24.59 -27.88 -9.83
N CYS A 227 24.35 -26.62 -9.48
CA CYS A 227 23.94 -26.25 -8.12
C CYS A 227 22.55 -26.75 -7.75
N VAL A 228 21.70 -27.08 -8.74
CA VAL A 228 20.37 -27.67 -8.50
C VAL A 228 20.43 -29.19 -8.57
N ILE A 229 21.11 -29.76 -9.57
CA ILE A 229 21.05 -31.21 -9.82
C ILE A 229 22.01 -32.03 -8.94
N LEU A 230 23.24 -31.56 -8.75
CA LEU A 230 24.29 -32.34 -8.09
C LEU A 230 24.13 -32.52 -6.57
N PRO A 231 23.58 -31.57 -5.79
CA PRO A 231 23.44 -31.76 -4.35
C PRO A 231 22.64 -33.02 -4.02
N GLU A 232 23.07 -33.73 -2.97
CA GLU A 232 22.34 -34.88 -2.43
C GLU A 232 21.00 -34.44 -1.83
N ALA A 233 20.03 -35.35 -1.78
CA ALA A 233 18.78 -35.11 -1.07
C ALA A 233 19.06 -34.76 0.41
N ASP A 234 18.29 -33.84 0.96
CA ASP A 234 18.41 -33.34 2.34
C ASP A 234 19.77 -32.70 2.70
N SER A 235 20.62 -32.45 1.71
CA SER A 235 21.91 -31.81 1.95
C SER A 235 21.76 -30.31 2.22
N LYS A 236 22.70 -29.75 3.00
CA LYS A 236 22.79 -28.30 3.23
C LYS A 236 22.94 -27.52 1.92
N ALA A 237 23.65 -28.08 0.93
CA ALA A 237 23.83 -27.45 -0.36
C ALA A 237 22.49 -27.29 -1.11
N LEU A 238 21.62 -28.31 -1.07
CA LEU A 238 20.27 -28.23 -1.64
C LEU A 238 19.41 -27.19 -0.91
N GLN A 239 19.39 -27.23 0.42
CA GLN A 239 18.65 -26.27 1.25
C GLN A 239 19.06 -24.82 0.95
N MET A 240 20.35 -24.56 0.76
CA MET A 240 20.85 -23.22 0.41
C MET A 240 20.29 -22.71 -0.93
N VAL A 241 20.14 -23.58 -1.93
CA VAL A 241 19.58 -23.18 -3.24
C VAL A 241 18.06 -23.02 -3.15
N GLU A 242 17.37 -23.83 -2.36
CA GLU A 242 15.94 -23.68 -2.09
C GLU A 242 15.63 -22.38 -1.35
N GLU A 243 16.40 -22.05 -0.31
CA GLU A 243 16.32 -20.77 0.40
C GLU A 243 16.62 -19.59 -0.52
N LEU A 244 17.63 -19.71 -1.38
CA LEU A 244 17.95 -18.67 -2.37
C LEU A 244 16.78 -18.42 -3.32
N ASN A 245 16.16 -19.49 -3.82
CA ASN A 245 15.00 -19.40 -4.70
C ASN A 245 13.84 -18.64 -4.02
N ARG A 246 13.53 -18.99 -2.76
CA ARG A 246 12.52 -18.26 -1.96
C ARG A 246 12.86 -16.80 -1.78
N LYS A 247 14.11 -16.47 -1.43
CA LYS A 247 14.55 -15.08 -1.27
C LYS A 247 14.50 -14.29 -2.59
N TYR A 248 14.76 -14.92 -3.73
CA TYR A 248 14.56 -14.28 -5.04
C TYR A 248 13.10 -13.97 -5.30
N GLN A 249 12.18 -14.88 -4.95
CA GLN A 249 10.74 -14.64 -5.09
C GLN A 249 10.24 -13.52 -4.15
N GLU A 250 10.61 -13.59 -2.87
CA GLU A 250 10.28 -12.60 -1.84
C GLU A 250 10.77 -11.20 -2.20
N THR A 251 12.03 -11.07 -2.63
CA THR A 251 12.62 -9.75 -2.92
C THR A 251 12.00 -9.08 -4.15
N LEU A 252 11.47 -9.85 -5.11
CA LEU A 252 10.71 -9.29 -6.23
C LEU A 252 9.36 -8.74 -5.77
N HIS A 253 8.69 -9.46 -4.86
CA HIS A 253 7.44 -8.99 -4.24
C HIS A 253 7.64 -7.67 -3.52
N GLU A 254 8.60 -7.62 -2.60
CA GLU A 254 8.94 -6.39 -1.86
C GLU A 254 9.30 -5.23 -2.80
N LEU A 255 9.99 -5.51 -3.90
CA LEU A 255 10.37 -4.49 -4.87
C LEU A 255 9.14 -3.87 -5.55
N VAL A 256 8.18 -4.68 -5.98
CA VAL A 256 6.96 -4.18 -6.65
C VAL A 256 5.99 -3.57 -5.66
N GLU A 257 5.77 -4.20 -4.51
CA GLU A 257 4.85 -3.72 -3.46
C GLU A 257 5.32 -2.43 -2.76
N SER A 258 6.58 -2.03 -2.96
CA SER A 258 7.08 -0.73 -2.49
C SER A 258 6.37 0.49 -3.10
N GLY A 259 5.58 0.30 -4.15
CA GLY A 259 4.91 1.38 -4.90
C GLY A 259 5.84 2.17 -5.82
N ARG A 260 7.10 1.74 -5.96
CA ARG A 260 8.15 2.42 -6.77
C ARG A 260 7.73 2.68 -8.21
N TYR A 261 6.88 1.83 -8.79
CA TYR A 261 6.47 1.90 -10.20
C TYR A 261 5.03 2.40 -10.41
N ASP A 262 4.32 2.75 -9.33
CA ASP A 262 2.93 3.22 -9.38
C ASP A 262 2.86 4.75 -9.24
N THR A 263 3.84 5.44 -9.83
CA THR A 263 3.97 6.90 -9.77
C THR A 263 3.33 7.62 -10.97
N SER A 264 2.94 6.87 -12.00
CA SER A 264 2.28 7.38 -13.21
C SER A 264 1.00 6.59 -13.50
N PRO A 265 -0.08 7.23 -14.01
CA PRO A 265 -1.27 6.51 -14.43
C PRO A 265 -1.05 5.59 -15.64
N ASP A 266 0.03 5.76 -16.41
CA ASP A 266 0.25 5.04 -17.67
C ASP A 266 1.35 3.95 -17.61
N PHE A 267 1.89 3.67 -16.43
CA PHE A 267 2.89 2.62 -16.25
C PHE A 267 2.61 1.86 -14.95
N THR A 268 2.79 0.54 -14.96
CA THR A 268 2.87 -0.25 -13.72
C THR A 268 3.63 -1.55 -13.94
N VAL A 269 4.13 -2.12 -12.84
CA VAL A 269 4.75 -3.45 -12.81
C VAL A 269 3.86 -4.34 -11.96
N VAL A 270 3.47 -5.49 -12.50
CA VAL A 270 2.64 -6.47 -11.80
C VAL A 270 3.40 -7.77 -11.65
N ILE A 271 3.54 -8.24 -10.41
CA ILE A 271 4.10 -9.57 -10.14
C ILE A 271 3.11 -10.65 -10.62
N GLN A 272 3.64 -11.65 -11.33
CA GLN A 272 2.92 -12.85 -11.72
C GLN A 272 3.49 -14.06 -10.98
N PRO A 273 2.97 -14.41 -9.78
CA PRO A 273 3.60 -15.38 -8.88
C PRO A 273 3.31 -16.85 -9.22
N PHE A 274 2.67 -17.16 -10.35
CA PHE A 274 2.19 -18.52 -10.61
C PHE A 274 3.28 -19.60 -10.60
N PHE A 275 4.57 -19.25 -10.70
CA PHE A 275 5.69 -20.18 -10.56
C PHE A 275 6.30 -20.28 -9.16
N ARG A 276 5.71 -19.63 -8.15
CA ARG A 276 6.20 -19.68 -6.77
C ARG A 276 6.28 -21.10 -6.26
N ASP A 277 5.26 -21.89 -6.56
CA ASP A 277 5.25 -23.33 -6.32
C ASP A 277 5.01 -24.07 -7.64
N VAL A 278 5.76 -25.14 -7.87
CA VAL A 278 5.68 -25.91 -9.11
C VAL A 278 5.40 -27.37 -8.78
N VAL A 279 4.43 -27.97 -9.47
CA VAL A 279 4.17 -29.42 -9.42
C VAL A 279 4.60 -30.04 -10.74
N VAL A 280 5.52 -31.00 -10.66
CA VAL A 280 5.98 -31.79 -11.80
C VAL A 280 4.86 -32.72 -12.26
N PRO A 281 4.54 -32.76 -13.56
CA PRO A 281 3.49 -33.63 -14.06
C PRO A 281 3.93 -35.09 -13.94
N ARG A 282 2.98 -35.99 -13.64
CA ARG A 282 3.24 -37.42 -13.48
C ARG A 282 2.41 -38.25 -14.44
N LEU A 283 2.98 -39.37 -14.87
CA LEU A 283 2.28 -40.44 -15.56
C LEU A 283 1.40 -41.22 -14.57
N GLU A 284 0.52 -42.10 -15.09
CA GLU A 284 -0.34 -42.96 -14.26
C GLU A 284 0.45 -43.86 -13.30
N ASP A 285 1.68 -44.22 -13.67
CA ASP A 285 2.59 -45.02 -12.83
C ASP A 285 3.36 -44.19 -11.77
N GLY A 286 3.10 -42.89 -11.69
CA GLY A 286 3.70 -41.97 -10.72
C GLY A 286 5.05 -41.37 -11.14
N ARG A 287 5.66 -41.84 -12.24
CA ARG A 287 6.93 -41.27 -12.73
C ARG A 287 6.71 -39.87 -13.33
N PRO A 288 7.72 -38.98 -13.30
CA PRO A 288 7.64 -37.70 -13.99
C PRO A 288 7.37 -37.84 -15.49
N ASP A 289 6.46 -37.03 -16.01
CA ASP A 289 6.08 -37.06 -17.43
C ASP A 289 7.06 -36.22 -18.28
N ARG A 290 8.02 -36.93 -18.92
CA ARG A 290 9.00 -36.34 -19.83
C ARG A 290 8.39 -35.60 -21.03
N SER A 291 7.13 -35.83 -21.39
CA SER A 291 6.49 -35.12 -22.52
C SER A 291 6.34 -33.61 -22.31
N TYR A 292 6.45 -33.13 -21.07
CA TYR A 292 6.45 -31.70 -20.74
C TYR A 292 7.81 -31.01 -20.89
N PHE A 293 8.87 -31.78 -21.16
CA PHE A 293 10.22 -31.27 -21.31
C PHE A 293 10.77 -31.50 -22.72
N SER A 294 11.75 -30.69 -23.10
CA SER A 294 12.53 -30.86 -24.32
C SER A 294 13.49 -32.06 -24.18
N ALA A 295 14.30 -32.30 -25.22
CA ALA A 295 15.21 -33.45 -25.29
C ALA A 295 16.20 -33.51 -24.13
N ASP A 296 16.55 -32.36 -23.53
CA ASP A 296 17.48 -32.25 -22.41
C ASP A 296 16.88 -32.51 -21.02
N CYS A 297 15.55 -32.69 -20.92
CA CYS A 297 14.82 -32.74 -19.64
C CYS A 297 14.98 -31.50 -18.75
N PHE A 298 15.36 -30.36 -19.34
CA PHE A 298 15.60 -29.10 -18.62
C PHE A 298 14.73 -27.99 -19.21
N HIS A 299 14.83 -27.75 -20.51
CA HIS A 299 13.93 -26.83 -21.19
C HIS A 299 12.53 -27.42 -21.32
N LEU A 300 11.53 -26.56 -21.43
CA LEU A 300 10.11 -26.94 -21.43
C LEU A 300 9.61 -27.15 -22.86
N SER A 301 8.85 -28.22 -23.09
CA SER A 301 8.26 -28.54 -24.39
C SER A 301 7.09 -27.62 -24.72
N GLN A 302 6.58 -27.70 -25.96
CA GLN A 302 5.37 -26.98 -26.36
C GLN A 302 4.15 -27.25 -25.45
N LYS A 303 4.07 -28.45 -24.86
CA LYS A 303 3.00 -28.83 -23.92
C LYS A 303 3.08 -28.01 -22.64
N ALA A 304 4.26 -27.90 -22.04
CA ALA A 304 4.48 -27.08 -20.86
C ALA A 304 4.34 -25.58 -21.16
N GLN A 305 4.94 -25.10 -22.26
CA GLN A 305 4.86 -23.71 -22.71
C GLN A 305 3.40 -23.25 -22.93
N THR A 306 2.54 -24.13 -23.44
CA THR A 306 1.10 -23.89 -23.54
C THR A 306 0.48 -23.63 -22.17
N LEU A 307 0.80 -24.43 -21.16
CA LEU A 307 0.27 -24.22 -19.80
C LEU A 307 0.81 -22.95 -19.16
N MET A 308 2.10 -22.64 -19.37
CA MET A 308 2.70 -21.39 -18.89
C MET A 308 1.98 -20.16 -19.45
N ALA A 309 1.67 -20.16 -20.76
CA ALA A 309 0.94 -19.07 -21.39
C ALA A 309 -0.47 -18.89 -20.81
N ARG A 310 -1.17 -20.00 -20.53
CA ARG A 310 -2.50 -19.97 -19.90
C ARG A 310 -2.44 -19.48 -18.46
N SER A 311 -1.43 -19.92 -17.70
CA SER A 311 -1.22 -19.46 -16.34
C SER A 311 -0.90 -17.97 -16.31
N LEU A 312 0.00 -17.47 -17.17
CA LEU A 312 0.27 -16.04 -17.30
C LEU A 312 -1.00 -15.24 -17.57
N TRP A 313 -1.76 -15.65 -18.59
CA TRP A 313 -3.01 -15.00 -18.95
C TRP A 313 -4.00 -14.97 -17.78
N ASN A 314 -4.22 -16.11 -17.13
CA ASN A 314 -5.13 -16.19 -16.00
C ASN A 314 -4.66 -15.33 -14.83
N ASN A 315 -3.36 -15.28 -14.58
CA ASN A 315 -2.76 -14.52 -13.49
C ASN A 315 -2.83 -13.01 -13.74
N MET A 316 -2.72 -12.57 -15.00
CA MET A 316 -3.01 -11.18 -15.39
C MET A 316 -4.47 -10.81 -15.07
N LEU A 317 -5.42 -11.73 -15.29
CA LEU A 317 -6.84 -11.50 -14.99
C LEU A 317 -7.21 -11.67 -13.51
N GLU A 318 -6.29 -12.11 -12.65
CA GLU A 318 -6.56 -12.38 -11.23
C GLU A 318 -6.28 -11.17 -10.34
N PRO A 319 -7.13 -10.92 -9.31
CA PRO A 319 -6.96 -9.86 -8.32
C PRO A 319 -5.54 -9.73 -7.78
N LEU A 320 -5.07 -8.49 -7.54
CA LEU A 320 -3.88 -8.27 -6.70
C LEU A 320 -4.15 -8.84 -5.29
N GLY A 321 -3.14 -9.42 -4.67
CA GLY A 321 -3.27 -10.10 -3.36
C GLY A 321 -3.90 -11.50 -3.40
N SER A 322 -4.61 -11.85 -4.49
CA SER A 322 -5.27 -13.14 -4.66
C SER A 322 -4.88 -13.84 -5.97
N LYS A 323 -3.67 -13.56 -6.45
CA LYS A 323 -3.09 -14.22 -7.62
C LYS A 323 -2.71 -15.66 -7.29
N THR A 324 -2.98 -16.57 -8.22
CA THR A 324 -2.53 -17.96 -8.14
C THR A 324 -1.00 -17.99 -8.09
N ALA A 325 -0.44 -18.61 -7.05
CA ALA A 325 1.01 -18.73 -6.85
C ALA A 325 1.56 -20.14 -7.20
N LYS A 326 0.68 -21.09 -7.47
CA LYS A 326 1.03 -22.49 -7.74
C LYS A 326 0.77 -22.87 -9.20
N HIS A 327 1.78 -23.35 -9.89
CA HIS A 327 1.68 -23.92 -11.22
C HIS A 327 1.68 -25.44 -11.16
N ASP A 328 0.56 -26.04 -11.52
CA ASP A 328 0.42 -27.48 -11.63
C ASP A 328 0.36 -27.90 -13.11
N PHE A 329 1.46 -28.46 -13.61
CA PHE A 329 1.56 -28.92 -15.00
C PHE A 329 0.68 -30.15 -15.29
N SER A 330 0.20 -30.86 -14.26
CA SER A 330 -0.73 -31.99 -14.40
C SER A 330 -2.19 -31.54 -14.49
N ALA A 331 -2.50 -30.36 -13.95
CA ALA A 331 -3.85 -29.83 -13.95
C ALA A 331 -4.25 -29.26 -15.32
N THR A 332 -5.53 -29.39 -15.66
CA THR A 332 -6.07 -28.70 -16.83
C THR A 332 -6.20 -27.21 -16.51
N VAL A 333 -5.26 -26.40 -17.00
CA VAL A 333 -5.37 -24.95 -16.94
C VAL A 333 -6.30 -24.49 -18.07
N GLY A 334 -7.54 -24.12 -17.75
CA GLY A 334 -8.47 -23.50 -18.68
C GLY A 334 -8.18 -22.02 -18.87
N LEU A 335 -8.44 -21.48 -20.07
CA LEU A 335 -8.34 -20.04 -20.31
C LEU A 335 -9.54 -19.32 -19.70
N LYS A 336 -9.30 -18.41 -18.76
CA LYS A 336 -10.33 -17.53 -18.21
C LYS A 336 -10.70 -16.49 -19.26
N CYS A 337 -12.00 -16.23 -19.41
CA CYS A 337 -12.48 -15.12 -20.22
C CYS A 337 -12.56 -13.84 -19.36
N PRO A 338 -12.11 -12.68 -19.86
CA PRO A 338 -12.35 -11.41 -19.19
C PRO A 338 -13.84 -11.17 -19.07
N THR A 339 -14.34 -10.84 -17.87
CA THR A 339 -15.73 -10.35 -17.72
C THR A 339 -15.80 -8.88 -18.18
N LYS A 340 -17.00 -8.31 -18.36
CA LYS A 340 -17.19 -6.87 -18.66
C LYS A 340 -16.48 -5.93 -17.67
N ASN A 341 -16.08 -6.49 -16.52
CA ASN A 341 -15.42 -5.86 -15.39
C ASN A 341 -13.94 -6.29 -15.22
N CYS A 342 -13.36 -7.09 -16.11
CA CYS A 342 -11.95 -7.49 -16.01
C CYS A 342 -11.06 -6.57 -16.84
N SER A 343 -10.38 -5.65 -16.18
CA SER A 343 -9.12 -5.09 -16.68
C SER A 343 -8.06 -6.19 -16.70
N VAL A 344 -7.05 -6.08 -17.57
CA VAL A 344 -5.85 -6.95 -17.54
C VAL A 344 -5.03 -6.72 -16.26
N VAL A 345 -5.40 -5.68 -15.51
CA VAL A 345 -5.03 -5.44 -14.11
C VAL A 345 -6.29 -5.59 -13.25
N SER A 346 -6.91 -6.77 -13.22
CA SER A 346 -7.89 -7.12 -12.17
C SER A 346 -7.09 -7.29 -10.88
N LEU A 347 -7.34 -6.70 -9.72
CA LEU A 347 -8.41 -5.89 -9.17
C LEU A 347 -7.73 -4.88 -8.23
N VAL A 348 -7.45 -3.71 -8.77
CA VAL A 348 -7.67 -2.45 -8.05
C VAL A 348 -8.07 -1.50 -9.16
N SER A 349 -9.35 -1.42 -9.58
CA SER A 349 -9.86 -0.24 -10.31
C SER A 349 -11.31 -0.15 -10.76
N ILE A 350 -12.17 -1.16 -10.59
CA ILE A 350 -13.63 -0.86 -10.74
C ILE A 350 -14.15 0.04 -9.64
N CYS A 351 -13.41 0.13 -8.54
CA CYS A 351 -13.52 1.28 -7.68
C CYS A 351 -12.88 2.52 -8.34
N LEU A 352 -11.61 2.50 -8.78
CA LEU A 352 -10.86 3.70 -9.17
C LEU A 352 -11.37 4.53 -10.37
N VAL A 353 -12.14 3.99 -11.30
CA VAL A 353 -12.74 4.83 -12.36
C VAL A 353 -13.92 5.67 -11.83
N LEU A 354 -14.54 5.25 -10.72
CA LEU A 354 -15.39 6.13 -9.91
C LEU A 354 -14.57 6.98 -8.92
N LEU A 355 -13.30 6.66 -8.65
CA LEU A 355 -12.44 7.38 -7.70
C LEU A 355 -11.55 8.46 -8.32
N TRP A 356 -11.49 8.54 -9.65
CA TRP A 356 -11.16 9.81 -10.31
C TRP A 356 -12.19 10.91 -9.96
N PHE A 357 -13.30 10.54 -9.30
CA PHE A 357 -14.20 11.43 -8.58
C PHE A 357 -14.39 11.04 -7.09
N ILE A 358 -13.33 10.72 -6.33
CA ILE A 358 -13.39 11.00 -4.86
C ILE A 358 -13.01 12.46 -4.65
N SER A 359 -13.87 13.36 -5.14
CA SER A 359 -13.95 14.71 -4.59
C SER A 359 -14.46 14.66 -3.15
N ALA A 360 -15.15 13.57 -2.78
CA ALA A 360 -15.94 13.50 -1.58
C ALA A 360 -15.50 12.41 -0.59
N VAL A 361 -15.20 12.81 0.64
CA VAL A 361 -14.84 11.99 1.80
C VAL A 361 -15.84 10.85 1.99
N HIS A 362 -17.14 11.13 1.78
CA HIS A 362 -18.11 10.33 1.04
C HIS A 362 -17.85 8.85 0.69
N LYS A 363 -16.86 8.72 -0.17
CA LYS A 363 -16.56 7.54 -0.96
C LYS A 363 -15.16 7.02 -0.66
N LEU A 364 -14.56 7.51 0.43
CA LEU A 364 -13.21 7.19 0.86
C LEU A 364 -13.13 5.74 1.33
N ARG A 365 -12.14 5.01 0.85
CA ARG A 365 -11.83 3.65 1.29
C ARG A 365 -10.51 3.64 2.05
N PRO A 366 -10.27 2.65 2.94
CA PRO A 366 -9.01 2.57 3.67
C PRO A 366 -7.75 2.62 2.78
N ALA A 367 -7.82 2.02 1.59
CA ALA A 367 -6.71 2.02 0.63
C ALA A 367 -6.42 3.39 -0.03
N ASP A 368 -7.33 4.35 0.08
CA ASP A 368 -7.17 5.69 -0.52
C ASP A 368 -6.39 6.66 0.40
N ILE A 369 -6.22 6.31 1.67
CA ILE A 369 -5.49 7.10 2.68
C ILE A 369 -3.98 6.89 2.50
N LYS A 370 -3.23 7.98 2.31
CA LYS A 370 -1.77 7.94 2.23
C LYS A 370 -1.06 8.41 3.49
N VAL A 371 -1.69 9.31 4.24
CA VAL A 371 -1.10 9.90 5.46
C VAL A 371 -1.96 9.51 6.64
N VAL A 372 -1.33 8.91 7.65
CA VAL A 372 -1.96 8.70 8.96
C VAL A 372 -1.24 9.60 9.96
N ALA A 373 -2.00 10.44 10.64
CA ALA A 373 -1.49 11.33 11.67
C ALA A 373 -2.35 11.21 12.93
N ALA A 374 -1.77 11.56 14.07
CA ALA A 374 -2.49 11.61 15.34
C ALA A 374 -2.24 12.94 16.05
N LEU A 375 -3.25 13.44 16.75
CA LEU A 375 -3.20 14.62 17.60
C LEU A 375 -3.74 14.23 18.97
N GLY A 376 -3.00 14.49 20.04
CA GLY A 376 -3.46 14.08 21.36
C GLY A 376 -2.40 14.09 22.45
N ASP A 377 -2.67 13.32 23.50
CA ASP A 377 -1.77 13.14 24.63
C ASP A 377 -0.77 11.99 24.40
N TYR A 378 -0.09 11.57 25.48
CA TYR A 378 0.91 10.51 25.47
C TYR A 378 0.42 9.18 24.89
N ILE A 379 -0.89 8.92 24.83
CA ILE A 379 -1.46 7.70 24.25
C ILE A 379 -1.36 7.74 22.71
N THR A 380 -1.33 8.94 22.13
CA THR A 380 -1.19 9.18 20.69
C THR A 380 0.24 9.48 20.25
N SER A 381 1.12 9.87 21.18
CA SER A 381 2.50 10.26 20.89
C SER A 381 3.51 9.23 21.42
N ASP A 382 3.87 8.26 20.59
CA ASP A 382 5.14 7.55 20.76
C ASP A 382 6.17 8.16 19.81
N GLY A 383 7.38 8.41 20.29
CA GLY A 383 8.43 9.16 19.57
C GLY A 383 9.00 8.42 18.37
N ILE A 384 8.18 8.09 17.37
CA ILE A 384 8.59 7.46 16.12
C ILE A 384 8.93 8.56 15.12
N CYS A 385 10.23 8.77 14.93
CA CYS A 385 10.72 9.56 13.81
C CYS A 385 10.59 8.73 12.54
N PHE A 386 9.75 9.19 11.60
CA PHE A 386 9.72 8.65 10.24
C PHE A 386 11.08 8.87 9.58
N TYR A 387 11.78 7.77 9.31
CA TYR A 387 12.76 7.65 8.26
C TYR A 387 12.14 6.84 7.14
N ASP A 388 11.35 7.47 6.26
CA ASP A 388 11.44 7.21 4.83
C ASP A 388 10.63 8.24 4.03
N THR A 389 11.20 8.66 2.90
CA THR A 389 10.66 9.72 2.04
C THR A 389 9.76 9.11 0.97
N GLN A 390 8.48 8.92 1.28
CA GLN A 390 7.43 9.01 0.25
C GLN A 390 7.17 10.51 0.00
N GLU A 391 7.07 10.92 -1.27
CA GLU A 391 6.60 12.26 -1.62
C GLU A 391 5.11 12.36 -1.30
N VAL A 392 4.78 12.85 -0.10
CA VAL A 392 3.41 13.20 0.30
C VAL A 392 3.03 14.51 -0.38
N ASN A 393 1.98 14.49 -1.20
CA ASN A 393 1.39 15.70 -1.75
C ASN A 393 0.31 16.22 -0.78
N PHE A 394 0.61 17.32 -0.11
CA PHE A 394 -0.28 17.92 0.89
C PHE A 394 -1.65 18.35 0.30
N GLU A 395 -1.76 18.67 -0.98
CA GLU A 395 -3.04 19.08 -1.57
C GLU A 395 -3.87 17.86 -2.00
N THR A 396 -3.21 16.87 -2.61
CA THR A 396 -3.93 15.80 -3.30
C THR A 396 -3.98 14.49 -2.55
N ASP A 397 -3.18 14.23 -1.52
CA ASP A 397 -3.26 12.93 -0.85
C ASP A 397 -4.32 12.93 0.27
N TRP A 398 -5.06 11.83 0.48
CA TRP A 398 -5.99 11.75 1.62
C TRP A 398 -5.22 11.54 2.93
N LYS A 399 -5.65 12.27 3.98
CA LYS A 399 -5.11 12.17 5.33
C LYS A 399 -6.17 11.61 6.27
N LEU A 400 -5.77 10.66 7.10
CA LEU A 400 -6.53 10.19 8.25
C LEU A 400 -5.91 10.79 9.52
N VAL A 401 -6.64 11.64 10.21
CA VAL A 401 -6.18 12.29 11.44
C VAL A 401 -6.98 11.73 12.60
N THR A 402 -6.32 11.10 13.57
CA THR A 402 -6.97 10.63 14.80
C THR A 402 -6.69 11.61 15.93
N VAL A 403 -7.74 12.23 16.46
CA VAL A 403 -7.71 13.12 17.62
C VAL A 403 -8.15 12.33 18.84
N PHE A 404 -7.28 12.21 19.84
CA PHE A 404 -7.62 11.62 21.14
C PHE A 404 -7.01 12.46 22.27
N ILE A 405 -7.88 13.17 22.99
CA ILE A 405 -7.48 14.14 24.02
C ILE A 405 -8.57 14.29 25.07
N GLY A 406 -8.19 14.69 26.29
CA GLY A 406 -9.10 14.95 27.42
C GLY A 406 -8.86 14.06 28.64
N GLY A 407 -8.08 12.98 28.49
CA GLY A 407 -7.69 12.12 29.62
C GLY A 407 -6.88 12.89 30.67
N THR A 408 -5.91 13.69 30.23
CA THR A 408 -5.11 14.55 31.12
C THR A 408 -5.94 15.65 31.77
N ASP A 409 -6.95 16.17 31.07
CA ASP A 409 -7.86 17.19 31.60
C ASP A 409 -8.72 16.62 32.73
N LEU A 410 -9.27 15.40 32.56
CA LEU A 410 -9.99 14.70 33.64
C LEU A 410 -9.07 14.37 34.83
N CYS A 411 -7.84 13.99 34.56
CA CYS A 411 -6.84 13.70 35.58
C CYS A 411 -6.52 14.91 36.47
N HIS A 412 -6.66 16.13 35.95
CA HIS A 412 -6.33 17.38 36.63
C HIS A 412 -7.52 18.32 36.88
N TYR A 413 -8.75 17.92 36.51
CA TYR A 413 -9.95 18.76 36.62
C TYR A 413 -10.12 19.40 38.01
N CYS A 414 -9.91 18.64 39.08
CA CYS A 414 -10.03 19.11 40.46
C CYS A 414 -9.00 20.18 40.85
N LEU A 415 -7.95 20.39 40.04
CA LEU A 415 -6.92 21.41 40.25
C LEU A 415 -7.24 22.72 39.53
N ASP A 416 -7.99 22.66 38.42
CA ASP A 416 -8.32 23.83 37.58
C ASP A 416 -9.67 23.62 36.87
N GLN A 417 -10.75 23.70 37.64
CA GLN A 417 -12.11 23.41 37.14
C GLN A 417 -12.59 24.44 36.10
N ASP A 418 -12.09 25.68 36.18
CA ASP A 418 -12.49 26.76 35.29
C ASP A 418 -11.92 26.52 33.89
N ASN A 419 -10.61 26.26 33.77
CA ASN A 419 -9.97 26.05 32.48
C ASN A 419 -10.27 24.67 31.89
N LEU A 420 -10.41 23.64 32.74
CA LEU A 420 -10.70 22.26 32.34
C LEU A 420 -12.20 21.94 32.40
N SER A 421 -13.07 22.94 32.24
CA SER A 421 -14.51 22.73 32.21
C SER A 421 -14.97 22.01 30.93
N PRO A 422 -16.09 21.26 30.94
CA PRO A 422 -16.67 20.65 29.74
C PRO A 422 -16.87 21.60 28.56
N SER A 423 -17.29 22.83 28.83
CA SER A 423 -17.44 23.87 27.80
C SER A 423 -16.10 24.28 27.20
N ASN A 424 -15.05 24.43 28.00
CA ASN A 424 -13.73 24.84 27.50
C ASN A 424 -13.07 23.72 26.71
N TYR A 425 -13.21 22.48 27.16
CA TYR A 425 -12.76 21.31 26.42
C TYR A 425 -13.43 21.23 25.04
N SER A 426 -14.77 21.34 24.99
CA SER A 426 -15.54 21.40 23.75
C SER A 426 -15.11 22.55 22.84
N HIS A 427 -14.92 23.75 23.42
CA HIS A 427 -14.47 24.94 22.69
C HIS A 427 -13.07 24.76 22.09
N ASN A 428 -12.12 24.22 22.84
CA ASN A 428 -10.75 24.01 22.36
C ASN A 428 -10.70 22.95 21.25
N LEU A 429 -11.48 21.87 21.40
CA LEU A 429 -11.60 20.84 20.37
C LEU A 429 -12.23 21.42 19.09
N MET A 430 -13.28 22.23 19.23
CA MET A 430 -13.90 22.96 18.13
C MET A 430 -12.89 23.85 17.39
N LEU A 431 -12.05 24.61 18.10
CA LEU A 431 -11.02 25.45 17.47
C LEU A 431 -9.99 24.61 16.68
N ALA A 432 -9.59 23.45 17.20
CA ALA A 432 -8.68 22.54 16.51
C ALA A 432 -9.31 21.96 15.24
N LEU A 433 -10.58 21.53 15.33
CA LEU A 433 -11.33 21.01 14.19
C LEU A 433 -11.61 22.09 13.14
N ASP A 434 -11.89 23.33 13.54
CA ASP A 434 -12.05 24.47 12.62
C ASP A 434 -10.75 24.76 11.84
N ILE A 435 -9.58 24.60 12.48
CA ILE A 435 -8.28 24.74 11.80
C ILE A 435 -8.09 23.60 10.79
N LEU A 436 -8.35 22.35 11.16
CA LEU A 436 -8.27 21.22 10.23
C LEU A 436 -9.24 21.41 9.05
N TYR A 437 -10.48 21.83 9.34
CA TYR A 437 -11.50 22.12 8.34
C TYR A 437 -11.07 23.21 7.35
N ARG A 438 -10.36 24.24 7.81
CA ARG A 438 -9.93 25.36 6.96
C ARG A 438 -8.64 25.06 6.19
N GLU A 439 -7.64 24.49 6.85
CA GLU A 439 -6.26 24.45 6.36
C GLU A 439 -5.86 23.10 5.75
N VAL A 440 -6.58 22.01 6.04
CA VAL A 440 -6.19 20.66 5.60
C VAL A 440 -7.18 20.13 4.56
N PRO A 441 -6.81 20.06 3.27
CA PRO A 441 -7.65 19.48 2.24
C PRO A 441 -7.64 17.95 2.31
N ARG A 442 -8.70 17.30 1.81
CA ARG A 442 -8.82 15.83 1.72
C ARG A 442 -8.48 15.12 3.03
N VAL A 443 -9.27 15.36 4.07
CA VAL A 443 -9.02 14.81 5.41
C VAL A 443 -10.26 14.15 6.02
N LEU A 444 -10.06 12.94 6.57
CA LEU A 444 -10.99 12.29 7.46
C LEU A 444 -10.44 12.38 8.89
N VAL A 445 -11.20 13.00 9.79
CA VAL A 445 -10.82 13.18 11.19
C VAL A 445 -11.60 12.21 12.06
N ASN A 446 -10.91 11.30 12.74
CA ASN A 446 -11.48 10.51 13.82
C ASN A 446 -11.34 11.26 15.13
N VAL A 447 -12.43 11.51 15.84
CA VAL A 447 -12.39 11.99 17.22
C VAL A 447 -12.69 10.82 18.12
N VAL A 448 -11.68 10.31 18.84
CA VAL A 448 -11.85 9.23 19.80
C VAL A 448 -12.38 9.80 21.09
N GLU A 449 -13.46 9.22 21.58
CA GLU A 449 -14.10 9.67 22.81
C GLU A 449 -13.25 9.35 24.04
N VAL A 450 -13.31 10.22 25.05
CA VAL A 450 -12.55 10.03 26.28
C VAL A 450 -13.04 8.79 27.03
N MET A 451 -12.10 7.93 27.43
CA MET A 451 -12.37 6.71 28.20
C MET A 451 -13.06 7.02 29.53
N GLU A 452 -13.94 6.13 29.98
CA GLU A 452 -14.43 6.14 31.36
C GLU A 452 -13.30 5.88 32.35
N MET A 453 -12.86 6.93 33.05
CA MET A 453 -11.68 6.90 33.91
C MET A 453 -11.85 6.02 35.17
N GLU A 454 -13.09 5.66 35.54
CA GLU A 454 -13.38 4.73 36.64
C GLU A 454 -12.73 3.34 36.42
N VAL A 455 -12.65 2.90 35.16
CA VAL A 455 -12.10 1.60 34.77
C VAL A 455 -10.61 1.45 35.15
N LEU A 456 -9.86 2.56 35.26
CA LEU A 456 -8.43 2.56 35.59
C LEU A 456 -8.14 2.37 37.09
N ARG A 457 -9.16 2.46 37.95
CA ARG A 457 -9.00 2.50 39.40
C ARG A 457 -8.72 1.12 40.05
N PRO A 458 -9.36 0.01 39.64
CA PRO A 458 -9.03 -1.32 40.15
C PRO A 458 -7.58 -1.73 39.85
N ILE A 459 -7.06 -1.32 38.69
CA ILE A 459 -5.68 -1.56 38.23
C ILE A 459 -4.67 -0.82 39.12
N THR A 460 -4.96 0.44 39.45
CA THR A 460 -4.04 1.29 40.20
C THR A 460 -4.09 1.06 41.71
N ARG A 461 -5.19 0.51 42.26
CA ARG A 461 -5.35 0.29 43.70
C ARG A 461 -4.96 -1.09 44.22
N ASN A 462 -5.24 -2.16 43.49
CA ASN A 462 -5.34 -3.49 44.11
C ASN A 462 -4.41 -4.58 43.54
N THR A 463 -3.58 -4.32 42.54
CA THR A 463 -2.70 -5.39 42.03
C THR A 463 -1.38 -5.44 42.78
N LEU A 464 -1.12 -6.59 43.42
CA LEU A 464 0.16 -6.92 44.05
C LEU A 464 1.34 -6.71 43.08
N ALA A 465 1.11 -6.93 41.77
CA ALA A 465 2.04 -6.67 40.68
C ALA A 465 2.47 -5.18 40.60
N CYS A 466 1.53 -4.23 40.60
CA CYS A 466 1.83 -2.79 40.57
C CYS A 466 2.44 -2.28 41.89
N ALA A 467 2.22 -2.99 43.00
CA ALA A 467 2.85 -2.70 44.29
C ALA A 467 4.21 -3.38 44.52
N LEU A 468 4.51 -4.53 43.87
CA LEU A 468 5.70 -5.37 44.15
C LEU A 468 6.68 -5.57 42.97
N LEU A 469 6.30 -5.28 41.72
CA LEU A 469 7.20 -5.47 40.56
C LEU A 469 8.51 -4.67 40.54
N PRO A 470 8.72 -3.56 41.31
CA PRO A 470 10.06 -2.98 41.41
C PRO A 470 11.07 -3.91 42.11
N ARG A 471 10.65 -4.96 42.83
CA ARG A 471 11.57 -5.85 43.57
C ARG A 471 12.33 -6.84 42.70
N SER A 472 11.76 -7.33 41.61
CA SER A 472 12.34 -8.45 40.85
C SER A 472 13.29 -8.04 39.73
N VAL A 473 13.16 -6.82 39.19
CA VAL A 473 14.03 -6.34 38.10
C VAL A 473 15.37 -5.80 38.63
N LEU A 474 15.41 -5.30 39.87
CA LEU A 474 16.65 -4.80 40.51
C LEU A 474 17.58 -5.90 41.07
N LEU A 475 17.13 -7.16 41.13
CA LEU A 475 17.92 -8.28 41.68
C LEU A 475 18.61 -9.16 40.63
N ARG A 476 18.48 -8.85 39.32
CA ARG A 476 19.07 -9.66 38.23
C ARG A 476 20.16 -8.98 37.38
N PHE A 477 20.72 -7.85 37.83
CA PHE A 477 21.93 -7.27 37.21
C PHE A 477 23.00 -6.93 38.26
N PRO A 478 23.84 -7.88 38.69
CA PRO A 478 25.20 -7.58 39.07
C PRO A 478 26.10 -7.69 37.83
N VAL A 479 27.03 -6.74 37.68
CA VAL A 479 28.16 -6.74 36.71
C VAL A 479 27.82 -6.22 35.29
N LEU A 480 27.73 -4.89 35.11
CA LEU A 480 28.12 -4.18 33.85
C LEU A 480 28.09 -2.63 33.97
N VAL A 481 28.29 -2.04 35.15
CA VAL A 481 28.23 -0.57 35.33
C VAL A 481 29.61 0.12 35.35
N PHE A 482 30.73 -0.63 35.36
CA PHE A 482 32.06 -0.02 35.53
C PHE A 482 32.91 0.18 34.27
N THR A 483 32.45 -0.22 33.08
CA THR A 483 33.22 -0.01 31.83
C THR A 483 32.75 1.18 30.98
N SER A 484 31.64 1.82 31.34
CA SER A 484 31.02 2.87 30.51
C SER A 484 31.38 4.31 30.91
N LEU A 485 32.01 4.51 32.08
CA LEU A 485 32.34 5.85 32.60
C LEU A 485 33.59 6.48 31.96
N ASP A 486 34.52 5.68 31.42
CA ASP A 486 35.71 6.20 30.75
C ASP A 486 35.47 6.57 29.28
N MET A 487 34.51 5.94 28.60
CA MET A 487 34.07 6.37 27.26
C MET A 487 33.32 7.70 27.29
N LEU A 488 32.57 7.99 28.37
CA LEU A 488 31.78 9.21 28.51
C LEU A 488 32.62 10.48 28.75
N LYS A 489 33.86 10.36 29.28
CA LYS A 489 34.74 11.52 29.49
C LYS A 489 35.37 12.05 28.21
N ASN A 490 35.71 11.18 27.27
CA ASN A 490 36.41 11.60 26.05
C ASN A 490 35.46 12.20 25.00
N GLU A 491 34.22 11.74 24.89
CA GLU A 491 33.27 12.30 23.92
C GLU A 491 32.66 13.65 24.37
N MET A 492 32.55 13.90 25.68
CA MET A 492 32.07 15.18 26.21
C MET A 492 33.03 16.34 25.92
N LEU A 493 34.34 16.07 25.92
CA LEU A 493 35.38 17.07 25.67
C LEU A 493 35.50 17.48 24.20
N VAL A 494 35.13 16.59 23.28
CA VAL A 494 35.07 16.88 21.83
C VAL A 494 33.83 17.71 21.51
N SER A 495 32.66 17.35 22.08
CA SER A 495 31.41 18.09 21.87
C SER A 495 31.44 19.52 22.45
N ILE A 496 32.08 19.74 23.61
CA ILE A 496 32.17 21.08 24.21
C ILE A 496 33.07 22.03 23.40
N LYS A 497 34.11 21.53 22.72
CA LYS A 497 35.00 22.37 21.89
C LYS A 497 34.35 22.83 20.59
N GLU A 498 33.41 22.06 20.04
CA GLU A 498 32.74 22.40 18.77
C GLU A 498 31.48 23.25 18.95
N THR A 499 30.83 23.20 20.13
CA THR A 499 29.53 23.88 20.36
C THR A 499 29.66 25.32 20.89
N LEU A 500 30.79 25.66 21.52
CA LEU A 500 31.00 26.98 22.15
C LEU A 500 31.09 28.17 21.16
N PRO A 501 31.63 28.04 19.93
CA PRO A 501 31.62 29.12 18.93
C PRO A 501 30.22 29.40 18.34
N ILE A 502 29.35 28.39 18.31
CA ILE A 502 28.04 28.44 17.66
C ILE A 502 27.01 29.17 18.56
N LEU A 503 27.07 28.91 19.88
CA LEU A 503 26.22 29.61 20.86
C LEU A 503 26.58 31.10 21.02
N LEU A 504 27.85 31.47 20.83
CA LEU A 504 28.29 32.86 20.93
C LEU A 504 27.77 33.72 19.76
N ASN A 505 27.65 33.14 18.56
CA ASN A 505 27.08 33.83 17.39
C ASN A 505 25.56 33.99 17.47
N PHE A 506 24.86 33.04 18.10
CA PHE A 506 23.40 33.10 18.27
C PHE A 506 22.98 34.22 19.24
N TYR A 507 23.76 34.45 20.30
CA TYR A 507 23.50 35.50 21.29
C TYR A 507 23.80 36.92 20.78
N LEU A 508 24.70 37.07 19.79
CA LEU A 508 25.01 38.36 19.17
C LEU A 508 24.00 38.79 18.09
N PHE A 509 23.24 37.84 17.51
CA PHE A 509 22.30 38.13 16.43
C PHE A 509 20.91 38.56 16.93
N THR A 510 20.45 38.05 18.08
CA THR A 510 19.14 38.38 18.67
C THR A 510 19.09 39.77 19.32
N PHE A 511 20.23 40.37 19.67
CA PHE A 511 20.28 41.69 20.31
C PHE A 511 20.28 42.88 19.34
N ARG A 512 20.27 42.65 18.01
CA ARG A 512 20.40 43.73 17.00
C ARG A 512 19.11 44.12 16.28
N HIS A 513 17.97 43.48 16.57
CA HIS A 513 16.75 43.69 15.80
C HIS A 513 15.69 44.61 16.44
N ASP A 514 15.98 45.22 17.60
CA ASP A 514 15.02 46.09 18.32
C ASP A 514 15.25 47.60 18.12
N GLN A 515 15.91 48.00 17.03
CA GLN A 515 16.04 49.40 16.64
C GLN A 515 15.91 49.58 15.13
N ALA A 516 15.04 50.55 14.77
CA ALA A 516 15.01 51.32 13.54
C ALA A 516 14.07 50.88 12.39
N SER A 517 13.20 51.84 12.10
CA SER A 517 12.28 52.01 11.01
C SER A 517 12.95 52.39 9.67
N SER A 518 12.20 52.14 8.59
CA SER A 518 12.24 52.80 7.27
C SER A 518 13.28 52.36 6.22
N VAL A 519 12.79 52.45 4.97
CA VAL A 519 13.49 52.51 3.67
C VAL A 519 13.61 51.19 2.87
N ARG A 520 13.32 51.39 1.59
CA ARG A 520 13.11 50.50 0.44
C ARG A 520 14.44 50.29 -0.30
N GLU A 521 14.64 49.10 -0.89
CA GLU A 521 15.27 48.80 -2.21
C GLU A 521 16.13 47.53 -2.26
N ASN A 522 15.88 46.76 -3.33
CA ASN A 522 16.58 45.63 -3.95
C ASN A 522 18.00 45.25 -3.49
N SER A 523 18.20 43.95 -3.23
CA SER A 523 19.22 43.16 -3.94
C SER A 523 19.06 41.65 -3.68
N THR A 524 19.32 40.88 -4.72
CA THR A 524 19.40 39.41 -4.80
C THR A 524 20.57 38.86 -3.98
N LEU A 525 20.33 37.86 -3.12
CA LEU A 525 21.35 36.88 -2.72
C LEU A 525 20.68 35.53 -2.33
N ALA A 526 21.35 34.44 -2.71
CA ALA A 526 20.88 33.06 -2.78
C ALA A 526 20.28 32.48 -1.48
N SER A 527 19.21 31.69 -1.65
CA SER A 527 18.58 30.89 -0.61
C SER A 527 19.49 29.74 -0.17
N VAL A 528 20.02 29.82 1.05
CA VAL A 528 20.59 28.67 1.76
C VAL A 528 19.52 28.16 2.72
N ASP A 529 19.15 26.90 2.54
CA ASP A 529 18.09 26.17 3.23
C ASP A 529 18.36 26.03 4.74
N PHE A 530 17.76 26.94 5.51
CA PHE A 530 17.84 27.01 6.99
C PHE A 530 17.09 25.85 7.68
N GLY A 531 16.28 25.08 6.94
CA GLY A 531 15.45 23.99 7.46
C GLY A 531 16.23 22.72 7.82
N ARG A 532 17.43 22.51 7.25
CA ARG A 532 18.23 21.29 7.50
C ARG A 532 19.04 21.32 8.79
N VAL A 533 19.50 22.49 9.25
CA VAL A 533 20.44 22.57 10.41
C VAL A 533 19.70 22.57 11.75
N LEU A 534 18.47 23.09 11.81
CA LEU A 534 17.65 23.07 13.04
C LEU A 534 17.08 21.67 13.37
N LYS A 535 16.94 20.80 12.36
CA LYS A 535 16.28 19.48 12.51
C LYS A 535 17.14 18.42 13.19
N TYR A 536 18.47 18.50 13.07
CA TYR A 536 19.37 17.47 13.60
C TYR A 536 19.73 17.64 15.08
N ASN A 537 19.74 18.86 15.63
CA ASN A 537 20.21 19.10 17.00
C ASN A 537 19.11 19.14 18.07
N TRP A 538 17.83 19.27 17.70
CA TRP A 538 16.72 19.27 18.66
C TRP A 538 16.35 17.86 19.16
N CYS A 539 16.35 16.85 18.28
CA CYS A 539 16.01 15.48 18.66
C CYS A 539 17.03 14.84 19.62
N PHE A 540 18.31 15.20 19.52
CA PHE A 540 19.36 14.67 20.41
C PHE A 540 19.30 15.27 21.83
N PHE A 541 18.76 16.48 21.97
CA PHE A 541 18.67 17.18 23.26
C PHE A 541 17.49 16.66 24.11
N ILE A 542 16.33 16.42 23.50
CA ILE A 542 15.11 15.99 24.21
C ILE A 542 15.28 14.60 24.84
N HIS A 543 15.94 13.67 24.14
CA HIS A 543 16.10 12.30 24.64
C HIS A 543 17.08 12.22 25.84
N LYS A 544 18.12 13.06 25.89
CA LYS A 544 19.02 13.15 27.06
C LYS A 544 18.40 13.94 28.22
N SER A 545 17.63 15.01 27.94
CA SER A 545 17.00 15.82 28.97
C SER A 545 15.90 15.08 29.75
N LEU A 546 15.11 14.23 29.09
CA LEU A 546 14.07 13.42 29.75
C LEU A 546 14.63 12.27 30.59
N PHE A 547 15.76 11.68 30.19
CA PHE A 547 16.47 10.66 30.98
C PHE A 547 17.21 11.26 32.20
N LEU A 548 17.68 12.51 32.09
CA LEU A 548 18.34 13.24 33.19
C LEU A 548 17.34 13.78 34.22
N TYR A 549 16.13 14.17 33.82
CA TYR A 549 15.12 14.72 34.75
C TYR A 549 14.56 13.68 35.73
N SER A 550 14.50 12.39 35.35
CA SER A 550 14.14 11.32 36.29
C SER A 550 15.27 10.94 37.27
N SER A 551 16.50 11.37 36.98
CA SER A 551 17.70 11.05 37.78
C SER A 551 18.19 12.22 38.65
N ILE A 552 17.67 13.43 38.48
CA ILE A 552 18.07 14.63 39.23
C ILE A 552 16.85 15.25 39.89
N SER A 553 16.37 14.62 40.96
CA SER A 553 15.57 15.33 41.97
C SER A 553 15.93 14.83 43.36
N PHE A 554 17.18 15.02 43.77
CA PHE A 554 17.58 15.21 45.17
C PHE A 554 18.97 15.88 45.19
N SER A 555 18.99 17.21 45.17
CA SER A 555 20.10 17.98 45.73
C SER A 555 19.54 19.23 46.38
N THR A 556 18.99 19.06 47.58
CA THR A 556 18.86 20.17 48.52
C THR A 556 20.13 20.22 49.37
N HIS A 557 20.64 21.45 49.49
CA HIS A 557 21.88 21.82 50.15
C HIS A 557 22.08 21.18 51.54
N GLY A 558 23.29 20.64 51.74
CA GLY A 558 24.08 20.69 52.97
C GLY A 558 23.43 20.23 54.29
N LYS A 559 23.72 18.98 54.69
CA LYS A 559 24.32 18.56 56.00
C LYS A 559 24.01 17.08 56.32
N ASN A 560 25.05 16.35 56.74
CA ASN A 560 25.06 15.08 57.47
C ASN A 560 24.11 13.96 57.02
N VAL A 561 24.61 13.07 56.15
CA VAL A 561 24.02 11.76 55.88
C VAL A 561 24.44 10.78 56.99
N SER A 562 23.56 10.57 57.96
CA SER A 562 23.62 9.41 58.87
C SER A 562 22.34 8.60 58.72
N ARG A 563 22.46 7.36 58.19
CA ARG A 563 21.47 6.27 58.19
C ARG A 563 20.01 6.64 57.89
N LEU A 564 19.59 6.43 56.64
CA LEU A 564 18.21 6.06 56.31
C LEU A 564 18.23 4.75 55.52
N LYS A 565 17.69 3.69 56.14
CA LYS A 565 17.38 2.40 55.53
C LYS A 565 16.12 2.58 54.67
N TYR A 566 16.19 2.14 53.40
CA TYR A 566 15.11 2.01 52.40
C TYR A 566 14.38 3.30 51.94
N PRO A 567 14.44 3.60 50.62
CA PRO A 567 13.20 3.94 49.90
C PRO A 567 13.26 3.50 48.42
N SER A 568 12.95 2.24 48.11
CA SER A 568 12.57 1.83 46.75
C SER A 568 11.07 1.48 46.64
N LEU A 569 10.35 1.44 47.77
CA LEU A 569 8.91 1.22 47.80
C LEU A 569 8.11 2.52 47.57
N SER A 570 8.68 3.69 47.83
CA SER A 570 7.94 4.96 47.81
C SER A 570 7.92 5.66 46.45
N LEU A 571 8.91 5.45 45.57
CA LEU A 571 8.97 6.19 44.30
C LEU A 571 7.91 5.75 43.27
N SER A 572 7.55 4.47 43.21
CA SER A 572 6.54 3.98 42.25
C SER A 572 5.10 4.26 42.70
N LEU A 573 4.82 4.16 44.01
CA LEU A 573 3.51 4.52 44.58
C LEU A 573 3.19 6.02 44.46
N PHE A 574 4.21 6.88 44.42
CA PHE A 574 4.04 8.32 44.22
C PHE A 574 3.79 8.72 42.77
N SER A 575 4.27 7.95 41.78
CA SER A 575 4.38 8.41 40.38
C SER A 575 3.04 8.48 39.63
N TYR A 576 2.10 7.55 39.86
CA TYR A 576 0.81 7.58 39.16
C TYR A 576 -0.26 8.43 39.89
N ARG A 577 -0.20 8.49 41.22
CA ARG A 577 -1.12 9.33 42.04
C ARG A 577 -0.92 10.82 41.82
N SER A 578 0.28 11.24 41.43
CA SER A 578 0.57 12.61 41.01
C SER A 578 0.20 12.87 39.55
N SER A 579 0.18 11.84 38.70
CA SER A 579 -0.11 11.97 37.26
C SER A 579 -1.61 12.03 36.96
N CYS A 580 -2.46 11.45 37.82
CA CYS A 580 -3.91 11.51 37.68
C CYS A 580 -4.62 11.66 39.04
N PRO A 581 -4.35 12.76 39.78
CA PRO A 581 -4.77 12.90 41.17
C PRO A 581 -6.28 12.90 41.35
N CYS A 582 -7.03 13.49 40.42
CA CYS A 582 -8.47 13.67 40.57
C CYS A 582 -9.27 12.36 40.39
N VAL A 583 -8.73 11.39 39.64
CA VAL A 583 -9.38 10.09 39.43
C VAL A 583 -8.93 9.07 40.48
N ILE A 584 -7.64 9.07 40.84
CA ILE A 584 -7.03 7.97 41.60
C ILE A 584 -7.12 8.19 43.12
N ASN A 585 -6.95 9.43 43.58
CA ASN A 585 -6.85 9.74 45.01
C ASN A 585 -8.19 9.69 45.78
N PRO A 586 -9.33 10.17 45.25
CA PRO A 586 -10.60 10.20 45.99
C PRO A 586 -11.07 8.82 46.47
N SER A 587 -11.71 8.72 47.64
CA SER A 587 -12.20 7.44 48.19
C SER A 587 -13.37 6.86 47.40
N GLU A 588 -13.68 5.57 47.58
CA GLU A 588 -14.79 4.94 46.86
C GLU A 588 -16.11 5.53 47.35
N ASN A 589 -17.00 5.86 46.42
CA ASN A 589 -18.25 6.59 46.67
C ASN A 589 -18.07 7.99 47.30
N SER A 590 -16.91 8.63 47.13
CA SER A 590 -16.71 10.00 47.61
C SER A 590 -17.41 11.00 46.69
N PRO A 591 -17.90 12.15 47.21
CA PRO A 591 -18.51 13.20 46.39
C PRO A 591 -17.58 13.69 45.27
N GLU A 592 -16.27 13.74 45.53
CA GLU A 592 -15.26 14.15 44.56
C GLU A 592 -15.11 13.12 43.43
N PHE A 593 -15.21 11.83 43.73
CA PHE A 593 -15.15 10.78 42.71
C PHE A 593 -16.41 10.75 41.84
N GLU A 594 -17.59 10.86 42.46
CA GLU A 594 -18.86 10.94 41.75
C GLU A 594 -18.93 12.21 40.87
N GLU A 595 -18.34 13.31 41.32
CA GLU A 595 -18.18 14.50 40.51
C GLU A 595 -17.30 14.25 39.28
N ILE A 596 -16.16 13.58 39.43
CA ILE A 596 -15.29 13.26 38.29
C ILE A 596 -15.97 12.33 37.28
N LYS A 597 -16.75 11.34 37.73
CA LYS A 597 -17.59 10.52 36.83
C LYS A 597 -18.57 11.38 36.05
N ARG A 598 -19.27 12.29 36.75
CA ARG A 598 -20.23 13.21 36.15
C ARG A 598 -19.57 14.13 35.13
N ILE A 599 -18.37 14.64 35.41
CA ILE A 599 -17.60 15.47 34.48
C ILE A 599 -17.11 14.67 33.27
N ASN A 600 -16.67 13.41 33.46
CA ASN A 600 -16.31 12.52 32.37
C ASN A 600 -17.48 12.31 31.39
N TYR A 601 -18.68 12.03 31.91
CA TYR A 601 -19.90 11.93 31.08
C TYR A 601 -20.25 13.25 30.40
N LYS A 602 -19.98 14.40 31.04
CA LYS A 602 -20.18 15.70 30.40
C LYS A 602 -19.20 15.95 29.25
N TYR A 603 -17.93 15.56 29.37
CA TYR A 603 -16.99 15.62 28.25
C TYR A 603 -17.49 14.79 27.07
N GLN A 604 -17.89 13.55 27.32
CA GLN A 604 -18.48 12.65 26.31
C GLN A 604 -19.69 13.31 25.63
N ALA A 605 -20.63 13.84 26.41
CA ALA A 605 -21.82 14.52 25.89
C ALA A 605 -21.48 15.79 25.09
N GLU A 606 -20.52 16.60 25.54
CA GLU A 606 -20.10 17.81 24.83
C GLU A 606 -19.45 17.52 23.48
N ILE A 607 -18.62 16.48 23.36
CA ILE A 607 -18.04 16.07 22.07
C ILE A 607 -19.15 15.57 21.14
N GLN A 608 -20.06 14.73 21.65
CA GLN A 608 -21.20 14.25 20.88
C GLN A 608 -22.05 15.41 20.36
N ASN A 609 -22.37 16.39 21.21
CA ASN A 609 -23.11 17.59 20.82
C ASN A 609 -22.35 18.39 19.76
N LEU A 610 -21.04 18.63 19.94
CA LEU A 610 -20.20 19.35 18.99
C LEU A 610 -20.20 18.70 17.60
N LEU A 611 -20.21 17.36 17.54
CA LEU A 611 -20.12 16.60 16.29
C LEU A 611 -21.49 16.19 15.70
N SER A 612 -22.59 16.40 16.44
CA SER A 612 -23.95 16.06 15.99
C SER A 612 -24.58 17.04 15.01
N GLY A 613 -23.99 18.24 14.86
CA GLY A 613 -24.47 19.28 13.96
C GLY A 613 -23.85 19.23 12.56
N ASP A 614 -24.36 20.07 11.66
CA ASP A 614 -23.97 20.19 10.25
C ASP A 614 -22.72 21.08 10.02
N ARG A 615 -22.02 21.47 11.09
CA ARG A 615 -20.92 22.45 11.07
C ARG A 615 -19.82 22.10 10.06
N TYR A 616 -19.57 20.81 9.86
CA TYR A 616 -18.48 20.32 9.01
C TYR A 616 -18.96 19.68 7.70
N ASP A 617 -20.26 19.78 7.38
CA ASP A 617 -20.86 19.17 6.17
C ASP A 617 -20.68 20.05 4.92
N GLY A 618 -20.11 21.24 5.06
CA GLY A 618 -19.97 22.23 3.99
C GLY A 618 -18.86 21.93 2.96
N LYS A 619 -18.10 20.86 3.13
CA LYS A 619 -17.02 20.44 2.24
C LYS A 619 -17.19 18.98 1.84
N GLU A 620 -17.02 18.70 0.56
CA GLU A 620 -16.98 17.31 0.10
C GLU A 620 -15.70 16.63 0.57
N ASP A 621 -14.58 17.33 0.69
CA ASP A 621 -13.26 16.75 0.98
C ASP A 621 -12.88 16.70 2.48
N PHE A 622 -13.84 16.94 3.38
CA PHE A 622 -13.63 16.91 4.83
C PHE A 622 -14.76 16.18 5.54
N ALA A 623 -14.43 15.27 6.47
CA ALA A 623 -15.39 14.77 7.45
C ALA A 623 -14.74 14.60 8.81
N VAL A 624 -15.56 14.75 9.85
CA VAL A 624 -15.20 14.42 11.24
C VAL A 624 -16.17 13.37 11.77
N VAL A 625 -15.65 12.34 12.43
CA VAL A 625 -16.42 11.19 12.88
C VAL A 625 -16.03 10.85 14.31
N LEU A 626 -17.03 10.79 15.19
CA LEU A 626 -16.85 10.32 16.56
C LEU A 626 -16.62 8.80 16.58
N GLN A 627 -15.66 8.35 17.37
CA GLN A 627 -15.36 6.95 17.62
C GLN A 627 -15.57 6.62 19.12
N PRO A 628 -16.78 6.18 19.52
CA PRO A 628 -17.18 6.07 20.93
C PRO A 628 -16.77 4.77 21.63
N PHE A 629 -15.93 3.93 21.02
CA PHE A 629 -15.59 2.60 21.55
C PHE A 629 -14.93 2.59 22.94
N LEU A 630 -14.55 3.74 23.51
CA LEU A 630 -13.98 3.84 24.85
C LEU A 630 -14.95 4.18 25.97
N GLN A 631 -16.24 4.46 25.68
CA GLN A 631 -17.22 4.75 26.73
C GLN A 631 -17.24 3.58 27.74
N ASN A 632 -17.58 2.37 27.31
CA ASN A 632 -17.72 1.20 28.17
C ASN A 632 -16.53 0.24 28.04
N SER A 633 -15.38 0.58 28.62
CA SER A 633 -14.16 -0.24 28.50
C SER A 633 -14.14 -1.44 29.46
N ILE A 634 -13.85 -2.64 28.95
CA ILE A 634 -13.75 -3.90 29.70
C ILE A 634 -12.29 -4.34 29.80
N ILE A 635 -11.76 -4.34 31.02
CA ILE A 635 -10.41 -4.84 31.33
C ILE A 635 -10.52 -6.33 31.74
N PRO A 636 -9.90 -7.27 31.01
CA PRO A 636 -9.95 -8.69 31.35
C PRO A 636 -9.27 -8.97 32.70
N SER A 637 -9.71 -10.03 33.37
CA SER A 637 -9.14 -10.48 34.64
C SER A 637 -8.22 -11.69 34.44
N VAL A 638 -7.11 -11.77 35.18
CA VAL A 638 -6.16 -12.91 35.15
C VAL A 638 -6.57 -14.00 36.18
N GLY A 639 -7.59 -13.73 36.99
CA GLY A 639 -8.16 -14.61 37.99
C GLY A 639 -9.49 -14.06 38.54
N VAL A 640 -9.91 -14.47 39.74
CA VAL A 640 -11.13 -13.95 40.38
C VAL A 640 -10.93 -12.51 40.83
N GLY A 641 -11.41 -11.55 40.04
CA GLY A 641 -11.47 -10.13 40.42
C GLY A 641 -10.17 -9.31 40.28
N GLU A 642 -9.07 -9.89 39.81
CA GLU A 642 -7.82 -9.17 39.57
C GLU A 642 -7.67 -8.74 38.10
N PRO A 643 -7.50 -7.44 37.80
CA PRO A 643 -7.35 -6.95 36.43
C PRO A 643 -6.00 -7.36 35.82
N ASP A 644 -5.98 -7.58 34.50
CA ASP A 644 -4.78 -7.91 33.73
C ASP A 644 -3.86 -6.68 33.60
N THR A 645 -2.88 -6.59 34.51
CA THR A 645 -1.89 -5.50 34.53
C THR A 645 -0.93 -5.51 33.35
N THR A 646 -0.89 -6.57 32.53
CA THR A 646 -0.04 -6.59 31.33
C THR A 646 -0.54 -5.64 30.23
N LEU A 647 -1.74 -5.09 30.39
CA LEU A 647 -2.29 -4.02 29.56
C LEU A 647 -1.69 -2.64 29.86
N PHE A 648 -0.86 -2.52 30.91
CA PHE A 648 -0.23 -1.26 31.30
C PHE A 648 1.29 -1.39 31.31
N ALA A 649 1.97 -0.27 31.11
CA ALA A 649 3.40 -0.14 31.25
C ALA A 649 3.83 -0.34 32.72
N LEU A 650 5.14 -0.33 32.99
CA LEU A 650 5.69 -0.57 34.34
C LEU A 650 5.22 0.44 35.40
N ASP A 651 4.71 1.60 34.98
CA ASP A 651 4.14 2.61 35.86
C ASP A 651 2.66 2.38 36.19
N CYS A 652 2.04 1.34 35.61
CA CYS A 652 0.64 0.98 35.76
C CYS A 652 -0.34 2.11 35.45
N PHE A 653 0.07 3.07 34.61
CA PHE A 653 -0.73 4.21 34.20
C PHE A 653 -0.75 4.34 32.68
N HIS A 654 0.43 4.32 32.03
CA HIS A 654 0.49 4.35 30.58
C HIS A 654 0.07 2.99 30.00
N MET A 655 -0.62 2.99 28.87
CA MET A 655 -1.00 1.75 28.19
C MET A 655 0.23 1.03 27.64
N SER A 656 0.27 -0.30 27.79
CA SER A 656 1.34 -1.10 27.20
C SER A 656 1.17 -1.22 25.68
N GLN A 657 2.20 -1.69 24.99
CA GLN A 657 2.10 -2.07 23.57
C GLN A 657 0.88 -2.97 23.32
N ARG A 658 0.59 -3.92 24.21
CA ARG A 658 -0.56 -4.82 24.09
C ARG A 658 -1.88 -4.05 24.11
N ALA A 659 -2.05 -3.09 25.03
CA ALA A 659 -3.27 -2.28 25.07
C ALA A 659 -3.39 -1.35 23.86
N GLN A 660 -2.28 -0.78 23.38
CA GLN A 660 -2.25 0.03 22.16
C GLN A 660 -2.67 -0.78 20.92
N GLU A 661 -2.25 -2.04 20.81
CA GLU A 661 -2.69 -2.95 19.74
C GLU A 661 -4.21 -3.22 19.79
N GLU A 662 -4.80 -3.37 20.99
CA GLU A 662 -6.25 -3.55 21.13
C GLU A 662 -7.03 -2.26 20.84
N LEU A 663 -6.50 -1.09 21.21
CA LEU A 663 -7.07 0.20 20.83
C LEU A 663 -7.10 0.39 19.31
N ALA A 664 -6.03 0.00 18.62
CA ALA A 664 -5.96 0.07 17.16
C ALA A 664 -7.04 -0.81 16.50
N ILE A 665 -7.27 -2.03 17.02
CA ILE A 665 -8.33 -2.92 16.54
C ILE A 665 -9.71 -2.32 16.79
N ALA A 666 -9.94 -1.78 18.00
CA ALA A 666 -11.21 -1.18 18.36
C ALA A 666 -11.53 0.05 17.49
N LEU A 667 -10.56 0.94 17.28
CA LEU A 667 -10.68 2.08 16.38
C LEU A 667 -10.95 1.62 14.93
N TRP A 668 -10.23 0.61 14.45
CA TRP A 668 -10.44 0.05 13.11
C TRP A 668 -11.85 -0.47 12.93
N ASN A 669 -12.33 -1.31 13.85
CA ASN A 669 -13.67 -1.86 13.80
C ASN A 669 -14.74 -0.76 13.88
N ASN A 670 -14.56 0.22 14.76
CA ASN A 670 -15.50 1.31 14.95
C ASN A 670 -15.58 2.26 13.73
N MET A 671 -14.47 2.45 13.01
CA MET A 671 -14.47 3.14 11.71
C MET A 671 -15.31 2.42 10.65
N LEU A 672 -15.45 1.09 10.74
CA LEU A 672 -16.23 0.30 9.80
C LEU A 672 -17.73 0.19 10.15
N GLU A 673 -18.15 0.73 11.29
CA GLU A 673 -19.56 0.71 11.73
C GLU A 673 -20.31 1.97 11.32
N PRO A 674 -21.62 1.87 10.99
CA PRO A 674 -22.43 3.02 10.59
C PRO A 674 -22.45 4.12 11.65
N VAL A 675 -22.46 5.38 11.20
CA VAL A 675 -22.73 6.52 12.09
C VAL A 675 -24.09 6.31 12.78
N GLY A 676 -24.11 6.40 14.11
CA GLY A 676 -25.29 6.08 14.94
C GLY A 676 -25.44 4.61 15.35
N GLN A 677 -24.66 3.69 14.78
CA GLN A 677 -24.61 2.26 15.16
C GLN A 677 -23.23 1.83 15.66
N LYS A 678 -22.37 2.80 15.96
CA LYS A 678 -21.02 2.55 16.45
C LYS A 678 -21.05 1.90 17.83
N GLN A 679 -20.24 0.86 17.99
CA GLN A 679 -19.91 0.23 19.25
C GLN A 679 -19.37 1.27 20.23
N THR A 680 -19.91 1.26 21.44
CA THR A 680 -19.55 2.18 22.53
C THR A 680 -18.73 1.50 23.63
N TYR A 681 -18.15 0.34 23.36
CA TYR A 681 -17.40 -0.45 24.35
C TYR A 681 -16.10 -0.96 23.75
N ASN A 682 -15.12 -1.34 24.57
CA ASN A 682 -13.91 -2.00 24.10
C ASN A 682 -13.55 -3.16 25.01
N ASN A 683 -13.14 -4.30 24.44
CA ASN A 683 -12.73 -5.47 25.21
C ASN A 683 -11.27 -5.80 24.92
N PHE A 684 -10.39 -5.47 25.87
CA PHE A 684 -8.93 -5.64 25.81
C PHE A 684 -8.44 -7.11 25.87
N THR A 685 -9.34 -8.08 25.67
CA THR A 685 -8.97 -9.49 25.51
C THR A 685 -8.26 -9.69 24.17
N ARG A 686 -7.08 -10.31 24.21
CA ARG A 686 -6.25 -10.53 23.02
C ARG A 686 -6.85 -11.59 22.11
N ASP A 687 -7.57 -11.16 21.08
CA ASP A 687 -8.18 -12.03 20.08
C ASP A 687 -8.14 -11.36 18.70
N ARG A 688 -7.23 -11.83 17.84
CA ARG A 688 -7.04 -11.29 16.49
C ARG A 688 -8.18 -11.64 15.53
N SER A 689 -9.07 -12.56 15.89
CA SER A 689 -10.26 -12.87 15.08
C SER A 689 -11.33 -11.76 15.14
N LYS A 690 -11.22 -10.82 16.10
CA LYS A 690 -12.09 -9.65 16.22
C LYS A 690 -11.89 -8.60 15.13
N ILE A 691 -10.79 -8.65 14.37
CA ILE A 691 -10.51 -7.65 13.33
C ILE A 691 -11.51 -7.82 12.20
N SER A 692 -12.35 -6.80 12.01
CA SER A 692 -13.34 -6.80 10.95
C SER A 692 -12.70 -6.48 9.60
N CYS A 693 -13.06 -7.23 8.57
CA CYS A 693 -12.66 -6.94 7.19
C CYS A 693 -13.79 -6.19 6.48
N PRO A 694 -13.51 -5.14 5.69
CA PRO A 694 -14.52 -4.49 4.85
C PRO A 694 -15.15 -5.49 3.85
N SER A 695 -16.47 -5.50 3.74
CA SER A 695 -17.20 -6.33 2.76
C SER A 695 -17.41 -5.58 1.44
N GLU A 696 -17.38 -6.28 0.30
CA GLU A 696 -17.66 -5.69 -1.04
C GLU A 696 -19.11 -5.19 -1.19
N THR A 697 -20.05 -5.67 -0.37
CA THR A 697 -21.49 -5.37 -0.51
C THR A 697 -21.97 -4.17 0.32
N THR A 698 -21.08 -3.57 1.10
CA THR A 698 -21.35 -2.39 1.91
C THR A 698 -20.12 -1.49 1.83
N PRO A 699 -20.13 -0.35 1.10
CA PRO A 699 -19.09 0.64 1.32
C PRO A 699 -19.00 0.91 2.83
N PRO A 700 -17.79 1.05 3.42
CA PRO A 700 -17.66 1.30 4.84
C PRO A 700 -18.61 2.45 5.19
N PRO A 701 -19.57 2.24 6.11
CA PRO A 701 -20.65 3.17 6.43
C PRO A 701 -20.10 4.32 7.28
N VAL A 702 -19.17 5.04 6.70
CA VAL A 702 -18.92 6.43 7.00
C VAL A 702 -19.62 7.11 5.83
N LEU A 703 -20.64 7.93 6.11
CA LEU A 703 -21.21 8.93 5.18
C LEU A 703 -22.55 8.64 4.47
N THR A 704 -23.58 8.36 5.25
CA THR A 704 -24.93 8.88 4.97
C THR A 704 -25.61 9.28 6.27
N PRO A 705 -25.95 10.56 6.50
CA PRO A 705 -26.90 10.93 7.54
C PRO A 705 -28.30 10.61 7.01
N GLU A 706 -28.73 9.35 7.11
CA GLU A 706 -30.14 9.03 6.89
C GLU A 706 -30.92 9.29 8.18
N ILE A 707 -31.78 10.30 8.11
CA ILE A 707 -32.75 10.71 9.12
C ILE A 707 -33.57 9.48 9.54
N LEU A 708 -33.43 9.08 10.80
CA LEU A 708 -34.27 8.09 11.46
C LEU A 708 -35.71 8.61 11.53
N THR A 709 -36.60 8.08 10.69
CA THR A 709 -38.03 8.01 10.99
C THR A 709 -38.46 6.54 11.01
N LEU A 710 -38.73 6.03 12.21
CA LEU A 710 -39.53 4.82 12.50
C LEU A 710 -40.86 5.27 13.15
N PRO A 711 -41.96 4.48 13.16
CA PRO A 711 -42.02 3.02 13.01
C PRO A 711 -43.12 2.42 12.08
N ASN A 712 -42.91 1.13 11.76
CA ASN A 712 -43.75 0.02 11.24
C ASN A 712 -45.29 0.04 11.50
N PRO A 713 -46.15 -0.82 10.88
CA PRO A 713 -45.87 -2.19 10.36
C PRO A 713 -46.57 -2.62 9.05
N GLU A 714 -46.02 -3.62 8.34
CA GLU A 714 -46.69 -4.91 8.07
C GLU A 714 -45.83 -5.82 7.18
N LEU A 715 -45.45 -6.97 7.76
CA LEU A 715 -44.75 -8.05 7.11
C LEU A 715 -45.73 -8.84 6.23
N THR A 716 -45.66 -8.65 4.91
CA THR A 716 -46.22 -9.62 3.96
C THR A 716 -45.12 -10.19 3.09
N THR A 717 -44.89 -11.48 3.27
CA THR A 717 -44.08 -12.33 2.40
C THR A 717 -44.67 -12.33 1.00
N ARG A 718 -43.96 -11.78 0.01
CA ARG A 718 -44.19 -12.07 -1.41
C ARG A 718 -42.87 -12.34 -2.12
N ASP A 719 -42.87 -13.48 -2.81
CA ASP A 719 -41.81 -14.00 -3.66
C ASP A 719 -41.24 -12.94 -4.60
N ALA A 720 -39.92 -12.76 -4.57
CA ALA A 720 -39.19 -11.95 -5.51
C ALA A 720 -38.95 -12.74 -6.81
N ASN A 721 -39.96 -12.79 -7.68
CA ASN A 721 -39.72 -12.88 -9.11
C ASN A 721 -39.30 -11.48 -9.59
N CYS A 722 -38.10 -11.36 -10.15
CA CYS A 722 -37.63 -10.15 -10.83
C CYS A 722 -38.55 -9.86 -12.04
N PRO A 723 -38.99 -8.60 -12.28
CA PRO A 723 -39.68 -8.25 -13.51
C PRO A 723 -38.68 -8.18 -14.66
N GLU A 724 -39.07 -8.77 -15.78
CA GLU A 724 -38.39 -8.66 -17.07
C GLU A 724 -38.29 -7.19 -17.54
N THR A 725 -37.11 -6.83 -18.02
CA THR A 725 -36.81 -5.83 -19.05
C THR A 725 -37.53 -4.48 -18.95
N LEU A 726 -36.77 -3.43 -18.64
CA LEU A 726 -37.17 -2.06 -18.97
C LEU A 726 -37.56 -1.97 -20.46
N PRO A 727 -38.73 -1.41 -20.79
CA PRO A 727 -39.14 -1.28 -22.18
C PRO A 727 -38.15 -0.40 -22.95
N VAL A 728 -37.75 -0.87 -24.13
CA VAL A 728 -36.82 -0.16 -25.05
C VAL A 728 -37.28 1.27 -25.37
N TRP A 729 -38.58 1.58 -25.26
CA TRP A 729 -39.08 2.94 -25.45
C TRP A 729 -38.61 3.92 -24.36
N ALA A 730 -38.36 3.46 -23.13
CA ALA A 730 -37.92 4.32 -22.03
C ALA A 730 -36.50 4.86 -22.27
N THR A 731 -35.58 4.03 -22.76
CA THR A 731 -34.23 4.46 -23.16
C THR A 731 -34.24 5.39 -24.36
N VAL A 732 -35.15 5.18 -25.32
CA VAL A 732 -35.32 6.09 -26.47
C VAL A 732 -35.89 7.45 -26.03
N VAL A 733 -36.88 7.48 -25.14
CA VAL A 733 -37.46 8.74 -24.63
C VAL A 733 -36.43 9.54 -23.83
N VAL A 734 -35.63 8.88 -22.99
CA VAL A 734 -34.53 9.53 -22.26
C VAL A 734 -33.48 10.06 -23.22
N GLY A 735 -33.06 9.27 -24.21
CA GLY A 735 -32.07 9.70 -25.21
C GLY A 735 -32.54 10.90 -26.05
N VAL A 736 -33.79 10.91 -26.50
CA VAL A 736 -34.38 12.04 -27.25
C VAL A 736 -34.55 13.26 -26.34
N GLY A 737 -34.98 13.07 -25.09
CA GLY A 737 -35.07 14.14 -24.10
C GLY A 737 -33.74 14.83 -23.86
N SER A 738 -32.68 14.05 -23.63
CA SER A 738 -31.31 14.56 -23.44
C SER A 738 -30.77 15.30 -24.67
N LEU A 739 -31.07 14.82 -25.88
CA LEU A 739 -30.68 15.48 -27.13
C LEU A 739 -31.36 16.84 -27.28
N LEU A 740 -32.66 16.93 -26.98
CA LEU A 740 -33.42 18.18 -27.07
C LEU A 740 -32.94 19.22 -26.06
N VAL A 741 -32.59 18.79 -24.85
CA VAL A 741 -31.97 19.66 -23.82
C VAL A 741 -30.62 20.17 -24.30
N GLY A 742 -29.77 19.29 -24.86
CA GLY A 742 -28.47 19.67 -25.42
C GLY A 742 -28.58 20.69 -26.56
N VAL A 743 -29.52 20.50 -27.48
CA VAL A 743 -29.79 21.45 -28.57
C VAL A 743 -30.26 22.80 -28.03
N PHE A 744 -31.13 22.81 -27.02
CA PHE A 744 -31.61 24.03 -26.39
C PHE A 744 -30.48 24.83 -25.72
N PHE A 745 -29.60 24.17 -24.96
CA PHE A 745 -28.44 24.82 -24.35
C PHE A 745 -27.45 25.35 -25.39
N THR A 746 -27.21 24.60 -26.46
CA THR A 746 -26.32 25.03 -27.55
C THR A 746 -26.87 26.26 -28.27
N TRP A 747 -28.19 26.29 -28.50
CA TRP A 747 -28.87 27.45 -29.06
C TRP A 747 -28.80 28.68 -28.13
N LEU A 748 -28.97 28.50 -26.82
CA LEU A 748 -28.84 29.55 -25.81
C LEU A 748 -27.43 30.15 -25.77
N ILE A 749 -26.40 29.31 -25.82
CA ILE A 749 -25.00 29.74 -25.87
C ILE A 749 -24.73 30.53 -27.15
N MET A 750 -25.16 30.02 -28.31
CA MET A 750 -25.03 30.71 -29.60
C MET A 750 -25.77 32.05 -29.64
N TYR A 751 -26.96 32.11 -29.04
CA TYR A 751 -27.77 33.34 -28.93
C TYR A 751 -27.10 34.38 -28.02
N CYS A 752 -26.53 33.96 -26.88
CA CYS A 752 -25.75 34.82 -25.99
C CYS A 752 -24.46 35.32 -26.64
N CYS A 753 -23.74 34.47 -27.38
CA CYS A 753 -22.52 34.84 -28.10
C CYS A 753 -22.78 35.81 -29.27
N CYS A 754 -23.92 35.70 -29.97
CA CYS A 754 -24.29 36.63 -31.04
C CYS A 754 -24.72 38.01 -30.50
N ARG A 755 -25.26 38.11 -29.28
CA ARG A 755 -25.69 39.38 -28.70
C ARG A 755 -24.52 40.23 -28.16
N SER A 756 -23.37 39.62 -27.89
CA SER A 756 -22.15 40.30 -27.39
C SER A 756 -21.27 40.93 -28.48
N ARG A 757 -21.64 40.84 -29.77
CA ARG A 757 -20.95 41.53 -30.87
C ARG A 757 -21.83 42.64 -31.46
N LYS A 758 -21.89 43.81 -30.78
CA LYS A 758 -22.21 45.08 -31.44
C LYS A 758 -20.91 45.84 -31.74
N PRO A 759 -20.73 46.42 -32.95
CA PRO A 759 -19.53 47.19 -33.28
C PRO A 759 -19.52 48.54 -32.53
N LYS A 760 -18.35 48.92 -31.98
CA LYS A 760 -18.11 50.28 -31.50
C LYS A 760 -17.90 51.22 -32.69
N GLU A 761 -18.69 52.29 -32.78
CA GLU A 761 -18.48 53.43 -33.67
C GLU A 761 -17.11 54.09 -33.41
N GLN A 762 -16.35 54.34 -34.49
CA GLN A 762 -15.20 55.23 -34.50
C GLN A 762 -15.67 56.69 -34.52
N LYS A 763 -15.30 57.46 -33.49
CA LYS A 763 -15.25 58.93 -33.58
C LYS A 763 -13.85 59.34 -34.04
N GLY A 764 -13.80 60.10 -35.12
CA GLY A 764 -12.57 60.67 -35.66
C GLY A 764 -11.99 61.80 -34.82
N SER A 765 -10.69 62.02 -34.97
CA SER A 765 -10.00 63.27 -34.69
C SER A 765 -8.96 63.48 -35.78
N GLY A 766 -9.11 64.56 -36.54
CA GLY A 766 -8.19 64.92 -37.62
C GLY A 766 -6.82 65.36 -37.10
N PHE A 767 -5.80 65.12 -37.90
CA PHE A 767 -5.08 66.15 -38.66
C PHE A 767 -4.33 65.47 -39.81
#